data_AF-A0A4P5WJZ6-F1
#
_entry.id   AF-A0A4P5WJZ6-F1
#
_cell.length_a   1.000
_cell.length_b   1.000
_cell.length_c   1.000
_cell.angle_alpha   90.00
_cell.angle_beta   90.00
_cell.angle_gamma   90.00
#
_symmetry.space_group_name_H-M   'P 1'
#
loop_
_entity.id
_entity.type
_entity.pdbx_description
1 polymer ?
#
loop_
_entity_poly.entity_id
_entity_poly.type
_entity_poly.pdbx_seq_one_letter_code
_entity_poly.pdbx_strand_id
1 'polypeptide(L)'
;MFISDFAIKKPIVTIVSMVALVVFGLFALGQLQTDEFPDVVQPIVNVAIPYPGASPEVVEREVLDRVEEAVSGISGVDRMQGTAQDGFANVTVYFVFEKDIQQASQDIRDKISSIRDQLPAEIKEPILSRFDPQDQPIVQLSLNSSSLDAPSLTRLADPGMTKDLRSIPGVADANVVGGVQRELTIEIRPDAMRAAGISVGQLVAALQSQNLAVPVGKLTGALDERAIRLRGKLETPADFMSLVIAERAGRTIRLSEIATAKDGTAEPTTSANFSGRESIGILIRKSKGYSTSEVARAVLKQVEVIRAALPAGTKLDVVQNAGDRVEASVRNVNEALLEGAALTVLVVFLFLNSWRSTVITGLALPVSVISAFIAVWAFGFTLNTMSLLGLSLAIGILIDDAIVVRENIVRHIEMGKDHFRASHEGTDEIGLAVAATTFSIVAVFVPIGFMGDVPGQWFKPFALTIACAVMVSLFVSFSLDPMLSAYWADPQTEAHERRNPIARALDGFNHWFNRQADRYTTVVAWALDHRWSMAALATLTFVGALWLQATYGGFGFVPESDRSEVFVEVQTPPGSNLEYTKMKVEEAARIARTHTDLVAYTFSTIGASSITIPGASLAAADLGSLYVRMKPKAERRVSQSELGEILRSEMPQVGGATVSVFTSGFGGARKQIQLQLRGKDAAVLGRLADSVLTLVKAVPGAVDVGLSTKGKKPELEIQLNRELAGSMGVTVGQVAQALRPAFAGVDAGDWVDPSGENRKVRVRLAPESRRRAADIEQLPLLVGGQNGAPPRTMPLGQIASIRPSLGPAVISHLSRENVIVIESNTQGRSLGEVNASIQQAIAGMVLPAGYRFSSGGEVADQEKVFSKMLAAMGIAVLLMYLILVVQFGSFIEPLAIMVSLPLSLIGVVLALLLTGNTLNIMSMIGVLMLMGIVAKNAILLIDFAKWGQEGGKDRRTALIEAGRVRLRPIMMTTIALIAGMIPVALGRGEGADFRAPLGIAIIGGVITSTFLTLLVIPTVYEILDDWRLKFSAMFKFPERPNTEEYMIPKDVRATVHTGH
;
A
#
# COMPACT_ATOMS: atom_id res chain seq x y z
N MET A 1 -2.83 -43.62 16.89
CA MET A 1 -2.25 -42.64 15.94
C MET A 1 -0.81 -42.45 16.36
N PHE A 2 0.18 -42.58 15.47
CA PHE A 2 1.60 -42.64 15.90
C PHE A 2 2.04 -41.45 16.78
N ILE A 3 1.63 -40.22 16.45
CA ILE A 3 1.98 -39.00 17.19
C ILE A 3 1.34 -38.99 18.59
N SER A 4 0.04 -39.26 18.66
CA SER A 4 -0.72 -39.26 19.93
C SER A 4 -0.31 -40.40 20.84
N ASP A 5 -0.08 -41.60 20.30
CA ASP A 5 0.37 -42.77 21.05
C ASP A 5 1.75 -42.52 21.66
N PHE A 6 2.64 -41.87 20.90
CA PHE A 6 3.96 -41.48 21.39
C PHE A 6 3.86 -40.43 22.49
N ALA A 7 3.04 -39.39 22.28
CA ALA A 7 2.88 -38.29 23.23
C ALA A 7 2.26 -38.75 24.56
N ILE A 8 1.30 -39.68 24.51
CA ILE A 8 0.69 -40.30 25.70
C ILE A 8 1.70 -41.19 26.43
N LYS A 9 2.53 -41.97 25.72
CA LYS A 9 3.52 -42.87 26.36
C LYS A 9 4.76 -42.14 26.92
N LYS A 10 5.10 -40.97 26.38
CA LYS A 10 6.32 -40.20 26.71
C LYS A 10 5.99 -38.75 27.09
N PRO A 11 5.27 -38.52 28.20
CA PRO A 11 4.77 -37.19 28.56
C PRO A 11 5.88 -36.14 28.76
N ILE A 12 7.03 -36.53 29.30
CA ILE A 12 8.18 -35.62 29.50
C ILE A 12 8.70 -35.07 28.18
N VAL A 13 8.81 -35.91 27.14
CA VAL A 13 9.29 -35.48 25.81
C VAL A 13 8.30 -34.48 25.22
N THR A 14 7.00 -34.76 25.31
CA THR A 14 5.93 -33.86 24.85
C THR A 14 6.00 -32.49 25.53
N ILE A 15 6.13 -32.46 26.86
CA ILE A 15 6.24 -31.19 27.62
C ILE A 15 7.48 -30.41 27.19
N VAL A 16 8.64 -31.07 27.09
CA VAL A 16 9.89 -30.41 26.67
C VAL A 16 9.77 -29.86 25.25
N SER A 17 9.15 -30.60 24.32
CA SER A 17 8.89 -30.12 22.97
C SER A 17 7.99 -28.89 22.94
N MET A 18 6.90 -28.86 23.73
CA MET A 18 6.01 -27.69 23.81
C MET A 18 6.70 -26.47 24.43
N VAL A 19 7.47 -26.68 25.52
CA VAL A 19 8.25 -25.61 26.14
C VAL A 19 9.30 -25.08 25.17
N ALA A 20 9.99 -25.95 24.43
CA ALA A 20 10.95 -25.54 23.41
C ALA A 20 10.29 -24.69 22.32
N LEU A 21 9.13 -25.12 21.80
CA LEU A 21 8.37 -24.36 20.81
C LEU A 21 7.97 -22.97 21.33
N VAL A 22 7.50 -22.87 22.58
CA VAL A 22 7.19 -21.58 23.20
C VAL A 22 8.44 -20.71 23.38
N VAL A 23 9.55 -21.27 23.85
CA VAL A 23 10.81 -20.53 24.06
C VAL A 23 11.38 -20.02 22.73
N PHE A 24 11.43 -20.85 21.70
CA PHE A 24 11.87 -20.43 20.37
C PHE A 24 10.92 -19.43 19.75
N GLY A 25 9.61 -19.56 19.97
CA GLY A 25 8.60 -18.60 19.53
C GLY A 25 8.75 -17.24 20.21
N LEU A 26 9.00 -17.20 21.52
CA LEU A 26 9.29 -15.96 22.26
C LEU A 26 10.61 -15.31 21.81
N PHE A 27 11.63 -16.12 21.53
CA PHE A 27 12.89 -15.60 20.97
C PHE A 27 12.69 -15.00 19.58
N ALA A 28 11.95 -15.70 18.70
CA ALA A 28 11.59 -15.21 17.38
C ALA A 28 10.79 -13.90 17.47
N LEU A 29 9.80 -13.82 18.36
CA LEU A 29 9.00 -12.63 18.63
C LEU A 29 9.87 -11.41 18.99
N GLY A 30 10.93 -11.61 19.79
CA GLY A 30 11.86 -10.53 20.16
C GLY A 30 12.77 -10.04 19.02
N GLN A 31 12.94 -10.82 17.95
CA GLN A 31 13.78 -10.49 16.80
C GLN A 31 13.00 -9.93 15.60
N LEU A 32 11.67 -10.09 15.61
CA LEU A 32 10.84 -9.66 14.50
C LEU A 32 10.70 -8.13 14.47
N GLN A 33 10.87 -7.56 13.28
CA GLN A 33 10.70 -6.13 13.05
C GLN A 33 9.21 -5.78 12.89
N THR A 34 8.83 -4.60 13.35
CA THR A 34 7.44 -4.12 13.29
C THR A 34 7.28 -3.02 12.24
N ASP A 35 6.32 -3.19 11.33
CA ASP A 35 5.98 -2.22 10.28
C ASP A 35 4.47 -2.23 9.98
N GLU A 36 3.95 -1.22 9.28
CA GLU A 36 2.53 -1.17 8.93
C GLU A 36 2.16 -2.13 7.80
N PHE A 37 3.01 -2.18 6.77
CA PHE A 37 2.82 -2.94 5.54
C PHE A 37 3.90 -4.01 5.37
N PRO A 38 3.62 -5.09 4.62
CA PRO A 38 4.66 -6.03 4.21
C PRO A 38 5.70 -5.35 3.31
N ASP A 39 6.94 -5.84 3.36
CA ASP A 39 8.02 -5.33 2.52
C ASP A 39 7.86 -5.83 1.07
N VAL A 40 7.08 -5.08 0.28
CA VAL A 40 6.80 -5.39 -1.12
C VAL A 40 7.47 -4.35 -2.01
N VAL A 41 8.63 -4.70 -2.53
CA VAL A 41 9.37 -3.86 -3.49
C VAL A 41 9.04 -4.32 -4.90
N GLN A 42 8.11 -3.64 -5.56
CA GLN A 42 7.94 -3.82 -7.00
C GLN A 42 9.18 -3.25 -7.70
N PRO A 43 9.83 -3.99 -8.62
CA PRO A 43 11.01 -3.51 -9.31
C PRO A 43 10.64 -2.41 -10.30
N ILE A 44 10.65 -1.18 -9.79
CA ILE A 44 10.35 0.05 -10.54
C ILE A 44 11.59 0.92 -10.49
N VAL A 45 12.09 1.29 -11.65
CA VAL A 45 13.21 2.23 -11.80
C VAL A 45 12.70 3.47 -12.48
N ASN A 46 12.95 4.62 -11.84
CA ASN A 46 12.63 5.92 -12.37
C ASN A 46 13.91 6.58 -12.89
N VAL A 47 13.87 7.03 -14.14
CA VAL A 47 14.97 7.68 -14.84
C VAL A 47 14.59 9.13 -15.07
N ALA A 48 15.21 10.02 -14.30
CA ALA A 48 15.04 11.45 -14.42
C ALA A 48 16.17 12.03 -15.29
N ILE A 49 15.83 12.72 -16.37
CA ILE A 49 16.79 13.32 -17.30
C ILE A 49 16.51 14.82 -17.41
N PRO A 50 17.23 15.66 -16.65
CA PRO A 50 17.08 17.10 -16.74
C PRO A 50 17.66 17.60 -18.07
N TYR A 51 16.84 18.34 -18.83
CA TYR A 51 17.26 19.03 -20.05
C TYR A 51 16.88 20.52 -19.99
N PRO A 52 17.53 21.32 -19.12
CA PRO A 52 17.02 22.66 -18.76
C PRO A 52 16.87 23.60 -19.96
N GLY A 53 15.65 24.13 -20.15
CA GLY A 53 15.31 25.11 -21.18
C GLY A 53 14.83 24.51 -22.52
N ALA A 54 14.59 23.20 -22.59
CA ALA A 54 13.93 22.57 -23.73
C ALA A 54 12.41 22.48 -23.52
N SER A 55 11.61 22.74 -24.58
CA SER A 55 10.15 22.61 -24.53
C SER A 55 9.73 21.14 -24.39
N PRO A 56 8.53 20.84 -23.87
CA PRO A 56 8.04 19.47 -23.74
C PRO A 56 8.12 18.63 -25.03
N GLU A 57 7.84 19.20 -26.20
CA GLU A 57 7.94 18.48 -27.49
C GLU A 57 9.39 18.18 -27.90
N VAL A 58 10.31 19.10 -27.60
CA VAL A 58 11.75 18.88 -27.84
C VAL A 58 12.25 17.77 -26.91
N VAL A 59 11.84 17.82 -25.64
CA VAL A 59 12.16 16.79 -24.64
C VAL A 59 11.58 15.43 -25.05
N GLU A 60 10.33 15.38 -25.52
CA GLU A 60 9.69 14.17 -26.05
C GLU A 60 10.54 13.56 -27.18
N ARG A 61 10.80 14.34 -28.23
CA ARG A 61 11.44 13.86 -29.46
C ARG A 61 12.92 13.52 -29.30
N GLU A 62 13.67 14.35 -28.57
CA GLU A 62 15.14 14.28 -28.53
C GLU A 62 15.66 13.46 -27.36
N VAL A 63 14.87 13.31 -26.28
CA VAL A 63 15.27 12.57 -25.08
C VAL A 63 14.34 11.41 -24.81
N LEU A 64 13.03 11.67 -24.62
CA LEU A 64 12.09 10.66 -24.14
C LEU A 64 11.98 9.47 -25.10
N ASP A 65 11.69 9.73 -26.38
CA ASP A 65 11.53 8.69 -27.40
C ASP A 65 12.76 7.79 -27.53
N ARG A 66 13.95 8.40 -27.51
CA ARG A 66 15.24 7.70 -27.65
C ARG A 66 15.52 6.81 -26.45
N VAL A 67 15.26 7.32 -25.25
CA VAL A 67 15.47 6.58 -24.00
C VAL A 67 14.45 5.45 -23.88
N GLU A 68 13.17 5.71 -24.18
CA GLU A 68 12.14 4.68 -24.17
C GLU A 68 12.44 3.57 -25.19
N GLU A 69 12.89 3.91 -26.40
CA GLU A 69 13.29 2.93 -27.39
C GLU A 69 14.43 2.03 -26.90
N ALA A 70 15.50 2.61 -26.34
CA ALA A 70 16.63 1.85 -25.82
C ALA A 70 16.28 0.96 -24.62
N VAL A 71 15.45 1.47 -23.71
CA VAL A 71 15.04 0.77 -22.48
C VAL A 71 14.00 -0.32 -22.76
N SER A 72 13.16 -0.15 -23.79
CA SER A 72 12.14 -1.14 -24.15
C SER A 72 12.72 -2.51 -24.54
N GLY A 73 13.99 -2.57 -24.97
CA GLY A 73 14.68 -3.82 -25.30
C GLY A 73 15.25 -4.58 -24.11
N ILE A 74 15.09 -4.09 -22.87
CA ILE A 74 15.59 -4.78 -21.67
C ILE A 74 14.65 -5.94 -21.32
N SER A 75 15.23 -7.10 -21.02
CA SER A 75 14.47 -8.29 -20.61
C SER A 75 13.70 -8.04 -19.31
N GLY A 76 12.41 -8.37 -19.30
CA GLY A 76 11.57 -8.28 -18.11
C GLY A 76 10.89 -6.93 -17.88
N VAL A 77 10.92 -6.00 -18.86
CA VAL A 77 10.09 -4.79 -18.84
C VAL A 77 8.63 -5.19 -19.06
N ASP A 78 7.76 -4.91 -18.09
CA ASP A 78 6.30 -5.14 -18.15
C ASP A 78 5.61 -3.96 -18.84
N ARG A 79 5.85 -2.74 -18.34
CA ARG A 79 5.35 -1.50 -18.93
C ARG A 79 6.27 -0.33 -18.64
N MET A 80 6.13 0.74 -19.42
CA MET A 80 6.90 1.97 -19.25
C MET A 80 6.00 3.18 -19.34
N GLN A 81 6.20 4.15 -18.45
CA GLN A 81 5.48 5.42 -18.44
C GLN A 81 6.48 6.54 -18.63
N GLY A 82 6.36 7.27 -19.73
CA GLY A 82 7.16 8.44 -20.04
C GLY A 82 6.37 9.71 -19.78
N THR A 83 7.01 10.73 -19.24
CA THR A 83 6.45 12.07 -19.21
C THR A 83 7.50 13.08 -19.61
N ALA A 84 7.20 13.89 -20.62
CA ALA A 84 7.99 15.04 -21.01
C ALA A 84 7.34 16.32 -20.46
N GLN A 85 8.15 17.12 -19.77
CA GLN A 85 7.79 18.41 -19.19
C GLN A 85 8.86 19.44 -19.59
N ASP A 86 8.58 20.71 -19.30
CA ASP A 86 9.49 21.81 -19.56
C ASP A 86 10.84 21.58 -18.86
N GLY A 87 11.87 21.40 -19.67
CA GLY A 87 13.25 21.14 -19.26
C GLY A 87 13.51 19.81 -18.56
N PHE A 88 12.60 18.83 -18.63
CA PHE A 88 12.70 17.60 -17.85
C PHE A 88 11.98 16.40 -18.50
N ALA A 89 12.70 15.30 -18.73
CA ALA A 89 12.12 14.01 -19.09
C ALA A 89 12.13 13.06 -17.89
N ASN A 90 11.06 12.29 -17.74
CA ASN A 90 10.96 11.26 -16.72
C ASN A 90 10.46 9.95 -17.34
N VAL A 91 11.19 8.86 -17.14
CA VAL A 91 10.82 7.53 -17.60
C VAL A 91 10.71 6.60 -16.41
N THR A 92 9.51 6.11 -16.14
CA THR A 92 9.25 5.11 -15.10
C THR A 92 9.10 3.74 -15.74
N VAL A 93 10.04 2.85 -15.44
CA VAL A 93 10.11 1.51 -16.01
C VAL A 93 9.62 0.51 -14.96
N TYR A 94 8.56 -0.22 -15.29
CA TYR A 94 8.02 -1.30 -14.47
C TYR A 94 8.59 -2.62 -14.98
N PHE A 95 9.27 -3.36 -14.12
CA PHE A 95 9.73 -4.71 -14.43
C PHE A 95 8.79 -5.76 -13.86
N VAL A 96 8.89 -6.98 -14.39
CA VAL A 96 8.32 -8.18 -13.77
C VAL A 96 8.94 -8.40 -12.39
N PHE A 97 8.19 -8.94 -11.45
CA PHE A 97 8.58 -9.05 -10.04
C PHE A 97 9.85 -9.88 -9.80
N GLU A 98 10.13 -10.84 -10.66
CA GLU A 98 11.28 -11.73 -10.58
C GLU A 98 12.59 -11.02 -10.96
N LYS A 99 12.53 -9.84 -11.59
CA LYS A 99 13.71 -9.10 -12.00
C LYS A 99 14.32 -8.39 -10.79
N ASP A 100 15.58 -8.69 -10.53
CA ASP A 100 16.38 -7.99 -9.52
C ASP A 100 16.51 -6.50 -9.87
N ILE A 101 16.20 -5.63 -8.90
CA ILE A 101 16.16 -4.18 -9.12
C ILE A 101 17.56 -3.56 -9.27
N GLN A 102 18.59 -4.15 -8.65
CA GLN A 102 19.98 -3.73 -8.83
C GLN A 102 20.43 -4.03 -10.26
N GLN A 103 20.15 -5.24 -10.76
CA GLN A 103 20.41 -5.62 -12.14
C GLN A 103 19.59 -4.76 -13.11
N ALA A 104 18.31 -4.54 -12.85
CA ALA A 104 17.47 -3.68 -13.69
C ALA A 104 18.00 -2.24 -13.77
N SER A 105 18.44 -1.67 -12.64
CA SER A 105 19.05 -0.34 -12.60
C SER A 105 20.34 -0.29 -13.42
N GLN A 106 21.15 -1.36 -13.35
CA GLN A 106 22.40 -1.46 -14.09
C GLN A 106 22.14 -1.63 -15.60
N ASP A 107 21.20 -2.51 -15.98
CA ASP A 107 20.79 -2.71 -17.38
C ASP A 107 20.29 -1.40 -18.01
N ILE A 108 19.49 -0.61 -17.28
CA ILE A 108 19.04 0.71 -17.73
C ILE A 108 20.23 1.66 -17.90
N ARG A 109 21.13 1.73 -16.91
CA ARG A 109 22.31 2.60 -16.98
C ARG A 109 23.19 2.26 -18.18
N ASP A 110 23.40 0.97 -18.45
CA ASP A 110 24.21 0.50 -19.56
C ASP A 110 23.53 0.82 -20.91
N LYS A 111 22.21 0.65 -21.01
CA LYS A 111 21.44 1.05 -22.21
C LYS A 111 21.49 2.56 -22.45
N ILE A 112 21.27 3.38 -21.44
CA ILE A 112 21.36 4.85 -21.55
C ILE A 112 22.77 5.28 -21.95
N SER A 113 23.80 4.67 -21.34
CA SER A 113 25.20 4.96 -21.69
C SER A 113 25.51 4.60 -23.13
N SER A 114 24.92 3.52 -23.67
CA SER A 114 25.10 3.10 -25.06
C SER A 114 24.49 4.04 -26.11
N ILE A 115 23.50 4.86 -25.72
CA ILE A 115 22.86 5.86 -26.58
C ILE A 115 23.28 7.30 -26.24
N ARG A 116 24.30 7.48 -25.40
CA ARG A 116 24.71 8.81 -24.91
C ARG A 116 25.13 9.74 -26.05
N ASP A 117 25.65 9.18 -27.14
CA ASP A 117 26.03 9.86 -28.39
C ASP A 117 24.83 10.32 -29.23
N GLN A 118 23.67 9.67 -29.08
CA GLN A 118 22.41 10.02 -29.75
C GLN A 118 21.60 11.06 -28.97
N LEU A 119 21.91 11.25 -27.68
CA LEU A 119 21.26 12.24 -26.83
C LEU A 119 21.95 13.61 -26.93
N PRO A 120 21.22 14.73 -26.74
CA PRO A 120 21.82 16.06 -26.76
C PRO A 120 22.95 16.21 -25.72
N ALA A 121 23.99 16.98 -26.06
CA ALA A 121 25.13 17.21 -25.16
C ALA A 121 24.76 18.09 -23.95
N GLU A 122 23.70 18.87 -24.06
CA GLU A 122 23.23 19.84 -23.06
C GLU A 122 22.39 19.21 -21.93
N ILE A 123 22.00 17.94 -22.05
CA ILE A 123 21.31 17.24 -20.96
C ILE A 123 22.27 17.08 -19.77
N LYS A 124 21.73 17.15 -18.56
CA LYS A 124 22.47 16.72 -17.37
C LYS A 124 22.51 15.19 -17.32
N GLU A 125 23.43 14.67 -16.52
CA GLU A 125 23.53 13.23 -16.33
C GLU A 125 22.21 12.63 -15.82
N PRO A 126 21.71 11.55 -16.47
CA PRO A 126 20.51 10.84 -16.04
C PRO A 126 20.63 10.34 -14.60
N ILE A 127 19.61 10.64 -13.80
CA ILE A 127 19.52 10.21 -12.40
C ILE A 127 18.58 9.01 -12.35
N LEU A 128 19.14 7.85 -12.03
CA LEU A 128 18.35 6.64 -11.78
C LEU A 128 18.01 6.57 -10.30
N SER A 129 16.73 6.53 -10.01
CA SER A 129 16.20 6.28 -8.67
C SER A 129 15.38 5.01 -8.67
N ARG A 130 15.42 4.29 -7.55
CA ARG A 130 14.61 3.10 -7.33
C ARG A 130 13.37 3.55 -6.59
N PHE A 131 12.20 3.23 -7.11
CA PHE A 131 10.98 3.54 -6.40
C PHE A 131 10.78 2.51 -5.29
N ASP A 132 10.61 2.99 -4.07
CA ASP A 132 10.27 2.17 -2.91
C ASP A 132 9.01 2.72 -2.25
N PRO A 133 7.94 1.92 -2.10
CA PRO A 133 6.77 2.31 -1.32
C PRO A 133 7.10 2.71 0.13
N GLN A 134 8.22 2.22 0.70
CA GLN A 134 8.69 2.56 2.04
C GLN A 134 9.48 3.88 2.12
N ASP A 135 9.80 4.54 1.00
CA ASP A 135 10.50 5.83 0.99
C ASP A 135 9.61 7.01 1.42
N GLN A 136 8.38 6.75 1.87
CA GLN A 136 7.49 7.76 2.43
C GLN A 136 8.08 8.34 3.73
N PRO A 137 7.93 9.66 3.98
CA PRO A 137 8.34 10.26 5.23
C PRO A 137 7.63 9.59 6.41
N ILE A 138 8.40 9.07 7.38
CA ILE A 138 7.87 8.44 8.58
C ILE A 138 7.50 9.48 9.65
N VAL A 139 8.24 10.58 9.69
CA VAL A 139 8.02 11.71 10.60
C VAL A 139 8.14 13.00 9.79
N GLN A 140 7.15 13.86 9.92
CA GLN A 140 7.17 15.21 9.35
C GLN A 140 7.15 16.23 10.49
N LEU A 141 8.11 17.15 10.47
CA LEU A 141 8.20 18.24 11.43
C LEU A 141 7.94 19.56 10.73
N SER A 142 7.37 20.52 11.46
CA SER A 142 7.20 21.89 11.00
C SER A 142 7.92 22.82 11.97
N LEU A 143 8.89 23.56 11.46
CA LEU A 143 9.64 24.58 12.18
C LEU A 143 9.07 25.96 11.80
N ASN A 144 8.54 26.68 12.77
CA ASN A 144 8.07 28.05 12.59
C ASN A 144 8.75 28.99 13.59
N SER A 145 8.89 30.28 13.24
CA SER A 145 9.46 31.28 14.13
C SER A 145 8.75 32.61 13.97
N SER A 146 8.54 33.33 15.08
CA SER A 146 8.07 34.72 15.07
C SER A 146 9.21 35.73 15.19
N SER A 147 10.44 35.28 15.43
CA SER A 147 11.61 36.13 15.69
C SER A 147 12.71 36.02 14.62
N LEU A 148 12.79 34.89 13.91
CA LEU A 148 13.79 34.65 12.87
C LEU A 148 13.24 34.91 11.47
N ASP A 149 14.09 35.42 10.58
CA ASP A 149 13.85 35.52 9.14
C ASP A 149 13.97 34.15 8.45
N ALA A 150 13.29 33.97 7.30
CA ALA A 150 13.25 32.71 6.57
C ALA A 150 14.64 32.12 6.25
N PRO A 151 15.67 32.91 5.87
CA PRO A 151 17.03 32.40 5.67
C PRO A 151 17.69 31.87 6.94
N SER A 152 17.54 32.56 8.08
CA SER A 152 18.09 32.10 9.35
C SER A 152 17.35 30.87 9.87
N LEU A 153 16.03 30.81 9.68
CA LEU A 153 15.23 29.63 9.98
C LEU A 153 15.66 28.44 9.11
N THR A 154 15.95 28.67 7.83
CA THR A 154 16.47 27.64 6.93
C THR A 154 17.82 27.11 7.39
N ARG A 155 18.75 27.98 7.83
CA ARG A 155 20.04 27.54 8.38
C ARG A 155 19.91 26.73 9.66
N LEU A 156 18.93 27.08 10.51
CA LEU A 156 18.62 26.32 11.71
C LEU A 156 18.10 24.92 11.35
N ALA A 157 17.24 24.82 10.34
CA ALA A 157 16.75 23.54 9.84
C ALA A 157 17.85 22.72 9.13
N ASP A 158 18.54 23.29 8.14
CA ASP A 158 19.57 22.64 7.33
C ASP A 158 20.80 23.56 7.14
N PRO A 159 22.00 23.14 7.57
CA PRO A 159 22.38 21.81 8.05
C PRO A 159 22.17 21.54 9.54
N GLY A 160 21.68 22.49 10.34
CA GLY A 160 21.62 22.37 11.80
C GLY A 160 20.87 21.12 12.29
N MET A 161 19.54 21.16 12.21
CA MET A 161 18.69 20.05 12.67
C MET A 161 18.80 18.81 11.77
N THR A 162 18.89 18.98 10.45
CA THR A 162 18.99 17.85 9.50
C THR A 162 20.21 16.98 9.77
N LYS A 163 21.36 17.57 10.13
CA LYS A 163 22.58 16.80 10.47
C LYS A 163 22.39 15.97 11.74
N ASP A 164 21.81 16.56 12.78
CA ASP A 164 21.55 15.85 14.04
C ASP A 164 20.54 14.72 13.82
N LEU A 165 19.48 14.96 13.05
CA LEU A 165 18.47 13.95 12.71
C LEU A 165 19.04 12.82 11.83
N ARG A 166 19.90 13.14 10.85
CA ARG A 166 20.59 12.15 9.99
C ARG A 166 21.60 11.28 10.76
N SER A 167 22.07 11.73 11.93
CA SER A 167 22.99 10.95 12.75
C SER A 167 22.31 9.79 13.50
N ILE A 168 20.99 9.77 13.54
CA ILE A 168 20.20 8.75 14.22
C ILE A 168 20.25 7.44 13.40
N PRO A 169 20.63 6.30 14.02
CA PRO A 169 20.57 5.01 13.34
C PRO A 169 19.16 4.73 12.82
N GLY A 170 19.05 4.36 11.54
CA GLY A 170 17.77 4.09 10.89
C GLY A 170 17.16 5.27 10.13
N VAL A 171 17.75 6.46 10.18
CA VAL A 171 17.34 7.59 9.33
C VAL A 171 18.14 7.56 8.02
N ALA A 172 17.46 7.38 6.89
CA ALA A 172 18.09 7.42 5.56
C ALA A 172 18.35 8.86 5.11
N ASP A 173 17.39 9.74 5.35
CA ASP A 173 17.45 11.13 4.89
C ASP A 173 16.52 12.04 5.69
N ALA A 174 16.88 13.32 5.76
CA ALA A 174 16.09 14.39 6.35
C ALA A 174 16.09 15.57 5.37
N ASN A 175 14.98 15.74 4.65
CA ASN A 175 14.85 16.74 3.59
C ASN A 175 14.03 17.94 4.05
N VAL A 176 14.45 19.13 3.61
CA VAL A 176 13.76 20.38 3.94
C VAL A 176 12.87 20.83 2.79
N VAL A 177 11.65 21.26 3.13
CA VAL A 177 10.65 21.85 2.23
C VAL A 177 10.28 23.25 2.73
N GLY A 178 10.15 24.21 1.82
CA GLY A 178 9.90 25.61 2.17
C GLY A 178 11.14 26.38 2.65
N GLY A 179 12.32 25.74 2.60
CA GLY A 179 13.59 26.39 2.92
C GLY A 179 14.07 27.31 1.79
N VAL A 180 14.75 28.39 2.17
CA VAL A 180 15.33 29.35 1.22
C VAL A 180 16.84 29.39 1.39
N GLN A 181 17.57 28.97 0.36
CA GLN A 181 19.03 28.96 0.38
C GLN A 181 19.59 30.37 0.21
N ARG A 182 20.63 30.72 0.96
CA ARG A 182 21.40 31.96 0.73
C ARG A 182 22.24 31.80 -0.53
N GLU A 183 22.24 32.80 -1.41
CA GLU A 183 23.09 32.82 -2.59
C GLU A 183 23.54 34.25 -2.90
N LEU A 184 24.69 34.39 -3.56
CA LEU A 184 25.13 35.68 -4.07
C LEU A 184 24.57 35.87 -5.47
N THR A 185 23.67 36.83 -5.65
CA THR A 185 23.11 37.14 -6.97
C THR A 185 23.77 38.39 -7.55
N ILE A 186 24.32 38.26 -8.76
CA ILE A 186 24.80 39.38 -9.57
C ILE A 186 23.66 39.79 -10.49
N GLU A 187 23.01 40.90 -10.14
CA GLU A 187 21.88 41.48 -10.88
C GLU A 187 22.40 42.41 -11.97
N ILE A 188 22.27 41.97 -13.21
CA ILE A 188 22.71 42.69 -14.40
C ILE A 188 21.72 43.82 -14.74
N ARG A 189 22.25 44.99 -15.12
CA ARG A 189 21.49 46.12 -15.67
C ARG A 189 21.67 46.23 -17.19
N PRO A 190 20.68 45.84 -18.02
CA PRO A 190 20.79 45.84 -19.48
C PRO A 190 21.18 47.20 -20.08
N ASP A 191 20.62 48.29 -19.56
CA ASP A 191 20.87 49.65 -20.07
C ASP A 191 22.31 50.09 -19.86
N ALA A 192 22.87 49.78 -18.69
CA ALA A 192 24.25 50.06 -18.37
C ALA A 192 25.21 49.21 -19.21
N MET A 193 24.87 47.93 -19.44
CA MET A 193 25.62 47.07 -20.35
C MET A 193 25.62 47.58 -21.78
N ARG A 194 24.48 48.07 -22.29
CA ARG A 194 24.37 48.68 -23.62
C ARG A 194 25.27 49.91 -23.73
N ALA A 195 25.20 50.82 -22.76
CA ALA A 195 26.03 52.03 -22.72
C ALA A 195 27.55 51.71 -22.62
N ALA A 196 27.90 50.68 -21.86
CA ALA A 196 29.27 50.19 -21.73
C ALA A 196 29.73 49.31 -22.92
N GLY A 197 28.81 48.90 -23.79
CA GLY A 197 29.04 48.02 -24.92
C GLY A 197 29.32 46.55 -24.54
N ILE A 198 29.08 46.12 -23.30
CA ILE A 198 29.41 44.75 -22.85
C ILE A 198 28.21 43.81 -23.10
N SER A 199 28.48 42.55 -23.44
CA SER A 199 27.46 41.50 -23.53
C SER A 199 27.41 40.61 -22.29
N VAL A 200 26.27 39.96 -22.06
CA VAL A 200 26.07 39.04 -20.94
C VAL A 200 27.08 37.88 -20.96
N GLY A 201 27.39 37.33 -22.14
CA GLY A 201 28.39 36.26 -22.28
C GLY A 201 29.80 36.71 -21.86
N GLN A 202 30.21 37.92 -22.21
CA GLN A 202 31.51 38.48 -21.78
C GLN A 202 31.58 38.66 -20.26
N LEU A 203 30.49 39.13 -19.64
CA LEU A 203 30.40 39.27 -18.19
C LEU A 203 30.58 37.92 -17.48
N VAL A 204 29.85 36.90 -17.91
CA VAL A 204 29.92 35.55 -17.32
C VAL A 204 31.32 34.95 -17.49
N ALA A 205 31.91 35.06 -18.68
CA ALA A 205 33.27 34.59 -18.92
C ALA A 205 34.31 35.31 -18.03
N ALA A 206 34.18 36.63 -17.86
CA ALA A 206 35.04 37.41 -16.98
C ALA A 206 34.94 36.94 -15.53
N LEU A 207 33.72 36.75 -15.02
CA LEU A 207 33.48 36.24 -13.65
C LEU A 207 34.04 34.84 -13.43
N GLN A 208 33.80 33.92 -14.37
CA GLN A 208 34.30 32.54 -14.29
C GLN A 208 35.84 32.48 -14.37
N SER A 209 36.47 33.35 -15.17
CA SER A 209 37.94 33.37 -15.29
C SER A 209 38.65 34.00 -14.10
N GLN A 210 37.98 34.90 -13.38
CA GLN A 210 38.58 35.67 -12.28
C GLN A 210 38.26 35.11 -10.89
N ASN A 211 37.25 34.24 -10.74
CA ASN A 211 36.88 33.61 -9.48
C ASN A 211 37.34 32.13 -9.41
N LEU A 212 38.64 31.88 -9.58
CA LEU A 212 39.24 30.53 -9.64
C LEU A 212 40.13 30.24 -8.43
N ALA A 213 39.99 29.05 -7.85
CA ALA A 213 40.97 28.48 -6.92
C ALA A 213 41.81 27.44 -7.67
N VAL A 214 43.00 27.82 -8.13
CA VAL A 214 43.90 26.91 -8.86
C VAL A 214 45.04 26.46 -7.93
N PRO A 215 45.22 25.14 -7.70
CA PRO A 215 46.40 24.63 -7.01
C PRO A 215 47.64 24.86 -7.87
N VAL A 216 48.66 25.54 -7.32
CA VAL A 216 49.87 25.92 -8.07
C VAL A 216 51.02 24.93 -7.86
N GLY A 217 51.00 24.15 -6.76
CA GLY A 217 51.98 23.12 -6.46
C GLY A 217 52.69 23.33 -5.12
N LYS A 218 53.93 22.86 -5.02
CA LYS A 218 54.78 23.01 -3.83
C LYS A 218 56.20 23.38 -4.22
N LEU A 219 56.87 24.15 -3.38
CA LEU A 219 58.28 24.45 -3.47
C LEU A 219 59.04 23.51 -2.51
N THR A 220 59.91 22.65 -3.05
CA THR A 220 60.71 21.71 -2.25
C THR A 220 62.09 22.31 -2.01
N GLY A 221 62.40 22.65 -0.76
CA GLY A 221 63.72 23.05 -0.28
C GLY A 221 64.56 21.84 0.16
N ALA A 222 65.73 22.11 0.74
CA ALA A 222 66.65 21.04 1.19
C ALA A 222 66.19 20.31 2.48
N LEU A 223 65.43 20.99 3.34
CA LEU A 223 64.93 20.47 4.62
C LEU A 223 63.43 20.73 4.85
N ASP A 224 62.74 21.41 3.91
CA ASP A 224 61.33 21.77 4.04
C ASP A 224 60.57 21.74 2.71
N GLU A 225 59.26 21.49 2.75
CA GLU A 225 58.34 21.65 1.62
C GLU A 225 57.30 22.72 1.95
N ARG A 226 57.12 23.70 1.05
CA ARG A 226 56.14 24.79 1.18
C ARG A 226 55.09 24.70 0.07
N ALA A 227 53.82 24.56 0.43
CA ALA A 227 52.72 24.56 -0.54
C ALA A 227 52.50 25.98 -1.11
N ILE A 228 52.44 26.11 -2.43
CA ILE A 228 52.10 27.36 -3.12
C ILE A 228 50.58 27.38 -3.32
N ARG A 229 49.91 28.38 -2.74
CA ARG A 229 48.45 28.57 -2.89
C ARG A 229 48.19 29.92 -3.54
N LEU A 230 47.53 29.92 -4.70
CA LEU A 230 46.97 31.13 -5.31
C LEU A 230 45.60 31.42 -4.69
N ARG A 231 45.47 32.58 -4.04
CA ARG A 231 44.18 33.08 -3.56
C ARG A 231 43.49 33.83 -4.69
N GLY A 232 42.72 33.11 -5.51
CA GLY A 232 41.93 33.68 -6.61
C GLY A 232 40.41 33.69 -6.38
N LYS A 233 39.93 33.18 -5.23
CA LYS A 233 38.51 33.29 -4.86
C LYS A 233 38.23 34.64 -4.22
N LEU A 234 37.13 35.25 -4.63
CA LEU A 234 36.62 36.50 -4.04
C LEU A 234 35.89 36.16 -2.73
N GLU A 235 36.01 37.00 -1.71
CA GLU A 235 35.51 36.73 -0.35
C GLU A 235 34.39 37.69 0.10
N THR A 236 34.20 38.83 -0.59
CA THR A 236 33.11 39.75 -0.26
C THR A 236 32.34 40.19 -1.51
N PRO A 237 31.04 40.53 -1.39
CA PRO A 237 30.28 41.15 -2.48
C PRO A 237 30.96 42.42 -3.03
N ALA A 238 31.69 43.16 -2.19
CA ALA A 238 32.45 44.34 -2.62
C ALA A 238 33.61 43.98 -3.56
N ASP A 239 34.26 42.84 -3.35
CA ASP A 239 35.32 42.35 -4.23
C ASP A 239 34.79 42.08 -5.64
N PHE A 240 33.62 41.45 -5.75
CA PHE A 240 32.92 41.26 -7.03
C PHE A 240 32.65 42.60 -7.73
N MET A 241 32.22 43.62 -6.99
CA MET A 241 31.90 44.93 -7.57
C MET A 241 33.13 45.67 -8.12
N SER A 242 34.32 45.38 -7.59
CA SER A 242 35.59 45.98 -8.05
C SER A 242 36.15 45.32 -9.32
N LEU A 243 35.59 44.17 -9.71
CA LEU A 243 36.10 43.30 -10.76
C LEU A 243 36.08 43.96 -12.13
N VAL A 244 37.17 43.85 -12.87
CA VAL A 244 37.31 44.43 -14.22
C VAL A 244 36.75 43.46 -15.24
N ILE A 245 35.72 43.88 -15.97
CA ILE A 245 35.02 43.01 -16.94
C ILE A 245 35.62 43.12 -18.33
N ALA A 246 35.91 44.33 -18.77
CA ALA A 246 36.51 44.60 -20.07
C ALA A 246 37.22 45.95 -20.07
N GLU A 247 38.14 46.13 -21.01
CA GLU A 247 38.74 47.41 -21.34
C GLU A 247 38.34 47.80 -22.75
N ARG A 248 37.81 49.01 -22.94
CA ARG A 248 37.38 49.54 -24.24
C ARG A 248 37.93 50.94 -24.46
N ALA A 249 38.67 51.13 -25.55
CA ALA A 249 39.24 52.42 -25.92
C ALA A 249 40.02 53.11 -24.76
N GLY A 250 40.78 52.32 -23.98
CA GLY A 250 41.55 52.81 -22.82
C GLY A 250 40.72 53.08 -21.56
N ARG A 251 39.41 52.78 -21.55
CA ARG A 251 38.57 52.84 -20.35
C ARG A 251 38.33 51.43 -19.81
N THR A 252 38.73 51.23 -18.56
CA THR A 252 38.39 50.04 -17.77
C THR A 252 36.93 50.10 -17.34
N ILE A 253 36.18 49.02 -17.57
CA ILE A 253 34.78 48.90 -17.16
C ILE A 253 34.70 47.88 -16.02
N ARG A 254 34.21 48.32 -14.86
CA ARG A 254 34.06 47.47 -13.68
C ARG A 254 32.66 46.86 -13.59
N LEU A 255 32.53 45.77 -12.82
CA LEU A 255 31.24 45.14 -12.56
C LEU A 255 30.24 46.13 -11.96
N SER A 256 30.69 47.01 -11.06
CA SER A 256 29.87 48.03 -10.41
C SER A 256 29.16 49.00 -11.37
N GLU A 257 29.71 49.20 -12.58
CA GLU A 257 29.11 50.06 -13.59
C GLU A 257 27.93 49.37 -14.29
N ILE A 258 27.91 48.04 -14.36
CA ILE A 258 26.98 47.27 -15.22
C ILE A 258 26.07 46.28 -14.46
N ALA A 259 26.39 45.96 -13.21
CA ALA A 259 25.63 45.04 -12.38
C ALA A 259 25.71 45.44 -10.90
N THR A 260 24.88 44.81 -10.07
CA THR A 260 24.90 44.93 -8.61
C THR A 260 25.02 43.54 -7.99
N ALA A 261 26.03 43.33 -7.14
CA ALA A 261 26.17 42.11 -6.36
C ALA A 261 25.35 42.23 -5.07
N LYS A 262 24.34 41.38 -4.91
CA LYS A 262 23.48 41.33 -3.73
C LYS A 262 23.62 39.99 -3.04
N ASP A 263 24.01 40.03 -1.77
CA ASP A 263 23.86 38.90 -0.88
C ASP A 263 22.37 38.74 -0.56
N GLY A 264 21.78 37.68 -1.08
CA GLY A 264 20.36 37.46 -1.03
C GLY A 264 20.04 35.98 -0.91
N THR A 265 18.90 35.61 -1.46
CA THR A 265 18.40 34.24 -1.39
C THR A 265 18.09 33.71 -2.76
N ALA A 266 18.23 32.39 -2.90
CA ALA A 266 17.64 31.62 -3.97
C ALA A 266 16.16 31.98 -4.14
N GLU A 267 15.71 32.03 -5.38
CA GLU A 267 14.28 32.09 -5.66
C GLU A 267 13.63 30.86 -5.03
N PRO A 268 12.63 31.04 -4.16
CA PRO A 268 11.96 29.91 -3.53
C PRO A 268 11.28 29.10 -4.62
N THR A 269 11.61 27.82 -4.70
CA THR A 269 10.95 26.84 -5.57
C THR A 269 9.88 26.04 -4.83
N THR A 270 9.92 26.09 -3.51
CA THR A 270 8.97 25.41 -2.62
C THR A 270 8.53 26.36 -1.51
N SER A 271 7.35 26.09 -0.94
CA SER A 271 6.83 26.82 0.21
C SER A 271 6.10 25.83 1.12
N ALA A 272 6.16 26.04 2.43
CA ALA A 272 5.38 25.27 3.39
C ALA A 272 4.71 26.21 4.39
N ASN A 273 3.45 25.92 4.73
CA ASN A 273 2.71 26.64 5.76
C ASN A 273 2.09 25.64 6.74
N PHE A 274 2.17 25.96 8.03
CA PHE A 274 1.52 25.23 9.11
C PHE A 274 0.48 26.12 9.80
N SER A 275 -0.78 25.70 9.71
CA SER A 275 -1.95 26.38 10.30
C SER A 275 -2.01 27.89 10.00
N GLY A 276 -1.70 28.27 8.75
CA GLY A 276 -1.73 29.66 8.28
C GLY A 276 -0.46 30.49 8.58
N ARG A 277 0.59 29.87 9.12
CA ARG A 277 1.91 30.50 9.33
C ARG A 277 2.94 29.88 8.41
N GLU A 278 3.81 30.69 7.81
CA GLU A 278 4.94 30.18 7.05
C GLU A 278 5.83 29.32 7.95
N SER A 279 6.21 28.14 7.46
CA SER A 279 7.03 27.20 8.19
C SER A 279 7.98 26.46 7.26
N ILE A 280 8.99 25.83 7.87
CA ILE A 280 9.91 24.96 7.18
C ILE A 280 9.56 23.53 7.55
N GLY A 281 9.18 22.74 6.55
CA GLY A 281 8.90 21.32 6.71
C GLY A 281 10.20 20.52 6.71
N ILE A 282 10.38 19.62 7.68
CA ILE A 282 11.46 18.64 7.70
C ILE A 282 10.85 17.25 7.54
N LEU A 283 11.14 16.59 6.43
CA LEU A 283 10.64 15.28 6.05
C LEU A 283 11.70 14.22 6.34
N ILE A 284 11.42 13.32 7.27
CA ILE A 284 12.37 12.29 7.72
C ILE A 284 11.98 10.94 7.14
N ARG A 285 12.92 10.28 6.47
CA ARG A 285 12.75 8.96 5.86
C ARG A 285 13.54 7.90 6.61
N LYS A 286 12.97 6.70 6.78
CA LYS A 286 13.67 5.57 7.38
C LYS A 286 14.61 4.91 6.36
N SER A 287 15.68 4.30 6.84
CA SER A 287 16.47 3.36 6.04
C SER A 287 15.85 1.97 6.06
N LYS A 288 16.14 1.19 5.01
CA LYS A 288 15.67 -0.19 4.89
C LYS A 288 16.15 -1.06 6.05
N GLY A 289 15.32 -2.01 6.45
CA GLY A 289 15.62 -2.96 7.53
C GLY A 289 15.55 -2.37 8.94
N TYR A 290 15.01 -1.16 9.10
CA TYR A 290 14.69 -0.58 10.40
C TYR A 290 13.17 -0.50 10.59
N SER A 291 12.72 -0.68 11.84
CA SER A 291 11.32 -0.57 12.21
C SER A 291 10.86 0.89 12.21
N THR A 292 9.70 1.15 11.61
CA THR A 292 9.11 2.50 11.57
C THR A 292 8.89 3.09 12.97
N SER A 293 8.35 2.30 13.90
CA SER A 293 8.09 2.74 15.28
C SER A 293 9.37 3.05 16.05
N GLU A 294 10.42 2.25 15.85
CA GLU A 294 11.68 2.40 16.58
C GLU A 294 12.45 3.65 16.15
N VAL A 295 12.52 3.89 14.83
CA VAL A 295 13.13 5.11 14.27
C VAL A 295 12.32 6.35 14.64
N ALA A 296 10.98 6.30 14.54
CA ALA A 296 10.12 7.42 14.93
C ALA A 296 10.32 7.80 16.40
N ARG A 297 10.39 6.82 17.31
CA ARG A 297 10.64 7.07 18.74
C ARG A 297 12.03 7.68 18.99
N ALA A 298 13.05 7.22 18.28
CA ALA A 298 14.41 7.79 18.36
C ALA A 298 14.45 9.23 17.85
N VAL A 299 13.77 9.52 16.75
CA VAL A 299 13.61 10.86 16.19
C VAL A 299 12.89 11.78 17.17
N LEU A 300 11.75 11.37 17.73
CA LEU A 300 11.00 12.18 18.69
C LEU A 300 11.81 12.50 19.95
N LYS A 301 12.59 11.54 20.44
CA LYS A 301 13.51 11.76 21.57
C LYS A 301 14.55 12.83 21.24
N GLN A 302 15.12 12.80 20.03
CA GLN A 302 16.06 13.82 19.59
C GLN A 302 15.38 15.18 19.36
N VAL A 303 14.14 15.19 18.87
CA VAL A 303 13.33 16.40 18.69
C VAL A 303 13.08 17.11 20.03
N GLU A 304 12.85 16.40 21.13
CA GLU A 304 12.73 17.02 22.46
C GLU A 304 14.04 17.68 22.92
N VAL A 305 15.20 17.07 22.62
CA VAL A 305 16.52 17.67 22.90
C VAL A 305 16.72 18.93 22.07
N ILE A 306 16.42 18.88 20.77
CA ILE A 306 16.51 20.04 19.87
C ILE A 306 15.56 21.14 20.34
N ARG A 307 14.32 20.80 20.72
CA ARG A 307 13.31 21.75 21.20
C ARG A 307 13.81 22.56 22.40
N ALA A 308 14.57 21.94 23.31
CA ALA A 308 15.16 22.63 24.45
C ALA A 308 16.28 23.62 24.08
N ALA A 309 16.94 23.42 22.93
CA ALA A 309 18.01 24.28 22.43
C ALA A 309 17.53 25.37 21.44
N LEU A 310 16.24 25.43 21.12
CA LEU A 310 15.71 26.39 20.14
C LEU A 310 15.73 27.84 20.67
N PRO A 311 16.04 28.83 19.81
CA PRO A 311 15.93 30.24 20.16
C PRO A 311 14.51 30.65 20.55
N ALA A 312 14.39 31.64 21.45
CA ALA A 312 13.10 32.19 21.87
C ALA A 312 12.25 32.66 20.67
N GLY A 313 10.97 32.24 20.65
CA GLY A 313 10.04 32.54 19.56
C GLY A 313 10.01 31.53 18.41
N THR A 314 10.81 30.47 18.47
CA THR A 314 10.81 29.37 17.49
C THR A 314 10.07 28.15 18.07
N LYS A 315 9.15 27.55 17.30
CA LYS A 315 8.44 26.33 17.68
C LYS A 315 8.67 25.23 16.66
N LEU A 316 8.76 24.01 17.18
CA LEU A 316 8.92 22.79 16.41
C LEU A 316 7.75 21.85 16.73
N ASP A 317 6.88 21.71 15.73
CA ASP A 317 5.64 20.95 15.80
C ASP A 317 5.77 19.65 15.00
N VAL A 318 5.22 18.54 15.50
CA VAL A 318 5.16 17.26 14.77
C VAL A 318 3.88 17.25 13.95
N VAL A 319 4.00 17.19 12.62
CA VAL A 319 2.87 17.24 11.68
C VAL A 319 2.32 15.85 11.40
N GLN A 320 3.21 14.87 11.23
CA GLN A 320 2.83 13.49 10.94
C GLN A 320 3.81 12.56 11.64
N ASN A 321 3.27 11.48 12.22
CA ASN A 321 4.05 10.43 12.84
C ASN A 321 3.46 9.06 12.47
N ALA A 322 4.12 8.35 11.56
CA ALA A 322 3.75 6.99 11.19
C ALA A 322 4.03 5.98 12.32
N GLY A 323 4.96 6.29 13.24
CA GLY A 323 5.30 5.43 14.37
C GLY A 323 4.12 5.22 15.33
N ASP A 324 3.42 6.29 15.71
CA ASP A 324 2.24 6.19 16.59
C ASP A 324 1.15 5.34 15.94
N ARG A 325 0.98 5.46 14.62
CA ARG A 325 0.02 4.66 13.85
C ARG A 325 0.38 3.18 13.84
N VAL A 326 1.66 2.85 13.65
CA VAL A 326 2.15 1.46 13.68
C VAL A 326 1.98 0.88 15.09
N GLU A 327 2.37 1.62 16.14
CA GLU A 327 2.23 1.18 17.53
C GLU A 327 0.76 1.01 17.93
N ALA A 328 -0.12 1.94 17.52
CA ALA A 328 -1.54 1.83 17.74
C ALA A 328 -2.13 0.63 17.00
N SER A 329 -1.76 0.40 15.73
CA SER A 329 -2.22 -0.76 14.96
C SER A 329 -1.82 -2.07 15.62
N VAL A 330 -0.57 -2.21 16.06
CA VAL A 330 -0.04 -3.40 16.74
C VAL A 330 -0.72 -3.61 18.08
N ARG A 331 -0.88 -2.56 18.89
CA ARG A 331 -1.61 -2.61 20.15
C ARG A 331 -3.07 -3.05 19.94
N ASN A 332 -3.75 -2.47 18.95
CA ASN A 332 -5.13 -2.82 18.61
C ASN A 332 -5.25 -4.28 18.15
N VAL A 333 -4.27 -4.81 17.40
CA VAL A 333 -4.27 -6.25 17.07
C VAL A 333 -4.02 -7.09 18.31
N ASN A 334 -3.08 -6.72 19.18
CA ASN A 334 -2.80 -7.46 20.40
C ASN A 334 -4.01 -7.50 21.35
N GLU A 335 -4.72 -6.37 21.48
CA GLU A 335 -5.98 -6.28 22.23
C GLU A 335 -7.05 -7.18 21.58
N ALA A 336 -7.26 -7.09 20.27
CA ALA A 336 -8.22 -7.94 19.56
C ALA A 336 -7.86 -9.44 19.63
N LEU A 337 -6.57 -9.78 19.58
CA LEU A 337 -6.03 -11.13 19.77
C LEU A 337 -6.38 -11.66 21.16
N LEU A 338 -6.12 -10.87 22.19
CA LEU A 338 -6.33 -11.27 23.58
C LEU A 338 -7.83 -11.33 23.94
N GLU A 339 -8.61 -10.36 23.49
CA GLU A 339 -10.08 -10.37 23.58
C GLU A 339 -10.67 -11.57 22.84
N GLY A 340 -10.23 -11.81 21.61
CA GLY A 340 -10.67 -12.93 20.79
C GLY A 340 -10.33 -14.27 21.44
N ALA A 341 -9.10 -14.45 21.92
CA ALA A 341 -8.69 -15.65 22.65
C ALA A 341 -9.50 -15.84 23.93
N ALA A 342 -9.70 -14.79 24.73
CA ALA A 342 -10.46 -14.86 25.97
C ALA A 342 -11.93 -15.23 25.71
N LEU A 343 -12.57 -14.61 24.71
CA LEU A 343 -13.94 -14.94 24.29
C LEU A 343 -14.04 -16.38 23.78
N THR A 344 -13.04 -16.84 23.01
CA THR A 344 -12.99 -18.21 22.50
C THR A 344 -12.88 -19.23 23.64
N VAL A 345 -11.97 -19.00 24.59
CA VAL A 345 -11.81 -19.85 25.79
C VAL A 345 -13.06 -19.82 26.66
N LEU A 346 -13.73 -18.68 26.79
CA LEU A 346 -14.99 -18.54 27.51
C LEU A 346 -16.11 -19.39 26.86
N VAL A 347 -16.20 -19.41 25.54
CA VAL A 347 -17.14 -20.27 24.81
C VAL A 347 -16.83 -21.74 25.06
N VAL A 348 -15.56 -22.14 24.99
CA VAL A 348 -15.14 -23.52 25.29
C VAL A 348 -15.51 -23.91 26.72
N PHE A 349 -15.32 -23.02 27.69
CA PHE A 349 -15.73 -23.24 29.08
C PHE A 349 -17.23 -23.48 29.22
N LEU A 350 -18.04 -22.68 28.52
CA LEU A 350 -19.50 -22.76 28.57
C LEU A 350 -20.02 -24.09 28.01
N PHE A 351 -19.34 -24.68 27.02
CA PHE A 351 -19.73 -25.95 26.42
C PHE A 351 -19.17 -27.18 27.13
N LEU A 352 -17.90 -27.16 27.57
CA LEU A 352 -17.26 -28.33 28.18
C LEU A 352 -17.61 -28.52 29.68
N ASN A 353 -18.18 -27.51 30.34
CA ASN A 353 -18.60 -27.55 31.76
C ASN A 353 -17.53 -28.08 32.74
N SER A 354 -16.25 -27.96 32.35
CA SER A 354 -15.11 -28.40 33.13
C SER A 354 -13.97 -27.39 32.99
N TRP A 355 -13.47 -26.92 34.14
CA TRP A 355 -12.34 -26.01 34.16
C TRP A 355 -11.04 -26.69 33.69
N ARG A 356 -10.81 -27.98 34.00
CA ARG A 356 -9.58 -28.68 33.56
C ARG A 356 -9.61 -28.92 32.05
N SER A 357 -10.75 -29.38 31.52
CA SER A 357 -10.93 -29.54 30.07
C SER A 357 -10.76 -28.22 29.31
N THR A 358 -11.22 -27.12 29.91
CA THR A 358 -11.03 -25.77 29.36
C THR A 358 -9.57 -25.35 29.38
N VAL A 359 -8.83 -25.58 30.46
CA VAL A 359 -7.40 -25.22 30.53
C VAL A 359 -6.58 -26.04 29.54
N ILE A 360 -6.85 -27.34 29.38
CA ILE A 360 -6.15 -28.19 28.41
C ILE A 360 -6.32 -27.62 27.00
N THR A 361 -7.58 -27.47 26.56
CA THR A 361 -7.93 -26.92 25.23
C THR A 361 -7.45 -25.47 25.07
N GLY A 362 -7.54 -24.67 26.13
CA GLY A 362 -7.14 -23.27 26.14
C GLY A 362 -5.63 -23.06 26.10
N LEU A 363 -4.82 -24.03 26.55
CA LEU A 363 -3.35 -23.96 26.51
C LEU A 363 -2.80 -24.30 25.13
N ALA A 364 -3.56 -25.02 24.30
CA ALA A 364 -3.21 -25.26 22.90
C ALA A 364 -3.13 -23.95 22.08
N LEU A 365 -3.98 -22.96 22.40
CA LEU A 365 -4.01 -21.66 21.72
C LEU A 365 -2.71 -20.85 21.89
N PRO A 366 -2.25 -20.49 23.11
CA PRO A 366 -1.03 -19.71 23.28
C PRO A 366 0.21 -20.48 22.79
N VAL A 367 0.27 -21.80 22.98
CA VAL A 367 1.38 -22.61 22.46
C VAL A 367 1.43 -22.50 20.94
N SER A 368 0.31 -22.67 20.24
CA SER A 368 0.27 -22.63 18.77
C SER A 368 0.54 -21.24 18.21
N VAL A 369 -0.05 -20.19 18.80
CA VAL A 369 0.15 -18.79 18.37
C VAL A 369 1.60 -18.35 18.58
N ILE A 370 2.19 -18.61 19.75
CA ILE A 370 3.58 -18.22 20.04
C ILE A 370 4.55 -18.97 19.12
N SER A 371 4.31 -20.26 18.90
CA SER A 371 5.13 -21.09 18.03
C SER A 371 5.06 -20.66 16.56
N ALA A 372 3.93 -20.07 16.12
CA ALA A 372 3.78 -19.56 14.76
C ALA A 372 4.79 -18.44 14.45
N PHE A 373 5.25 -17.67 15.44
CA PHE A 373 6.30 -16.66 15.24
C PHE A 373 7.63 -17.24 14.76
N ILE A 374 7.91 -18.52 15.06
CA ILE A 374 9.10 -19.22 14.52
C ILE A 374 9.02 -19.26 12.99
N ALA A 375 7.86 -19.58 12.43
CA ALA A 375 7.66 -19.63 10.99
C ALA A 375 7.73 -18.23 10.37
N VAL A 376 7.09 -17.23 11.00
CA VAL A 376 7.16 -15.82 10.54
C VAL A 376 8.62 -15.35 10.44
N TRP A 377 9.42 -15.66 11.46
CA TRP A 377 10.85 -15.34 11.48
C TRP A 377 11.65 -16.15 10.45
N ALA A 378 11.40 -17.46 10.33
CA ALA A 378 12.10 -18.33 9.39
C ALA A 378 11.87 -17.95 7.92
N PHE A 379 10.70 -17.41 7.58
CA PHE A 379 10.40 -16.88 6.25
C PHE A 379 10.89 -15.45 6.03
N GLY A 380 11.47 -14.80 7.04
CA GLY A 380 11.96 -13.42 6.96
C GLY A 380 10.84 -12.38 6.88
N PHE A 381 9.65 -12.69 7.39
CA PHE A 381 8.54 -11.74 7.39
C PHE A 381 8.65 -10.77 8.57
N THR A 382 8.12 -9.56 8.38
CA THR A 382 7.93 -8.58 9.46
C THR A 382 6.61 -8.82 10.20
N LEU A 383 6.52 -8.34 11.44
CA LEU A 383 5.26 -8.15 12.14
C LEU A 383 4.56 -6.92 11.57
N ASN A 384 3.65 -7.17 10.64
CA ASN A 384 2.90 -6.16 9.94
C ASN A 384 1.40 -6.44 10.00
N THR A 385 0.61 -5.51 9.49
CA THR A 385 -0.85 -5.63 9.53
C THR A 385 -1.33 -6.95 8.92
N MET A 386 -0.70 -7.46 7.85
CA MET A 386 -1.08 -8.72 7.18
C MET A 386 -0.67 -9.97 7.95
N SER A 387 0.53 -10.03 8.53
CA SER A 387 0.96 -11.18 9.34
C SER A 387 0.21 -11.24 10.69
N LEU A 388 0.00 -10.09 11.33
CA LEU A 388 -0.81 -9.97 12.55
C LEU A 388 -2.28 -10.30 12.32
N LEU A 389 -2.84 -9.91 11.18
CA LEU A 389 -4.17 -10.34 10.73
C LEU A 389 -4.26 -11.86 10.59
N GLY A 390 -3.25 -12.48 9.98
CA GLY A 390 -3.17 -13.93 9.84
C GLY A 390 -3.20 -14.64 11.19
N LEU A 391 -2.42 -14.14 12.16
CA LEU A 391 -2.42 -14.68 13.54
C LEU A 391 -3.75 -14.44 14.26
N SER A 392 -4.35 -13.25 14.09
CA SER A 392 -5.63 -12.90 14.72
C SER A 392 -6.76 -13.77 14.26
N LEU A 393 -6.78 -14.06 12.97
CA LEU A 393 -7.70 -15.03 12.44
C LEU A 393 -7.39 -16.45 12.95
N ALA A 394 -6.11 -16.82 12.98
CA ALA A 394 -5.72 -18.17 13.31
C ALA A 394 -6.32 -18.58 14.66
N ILE A 395 -6.43 -17.70 15.66
CA ILE A 395 -7.03 -18.00 16.97
C ILE A 395 -8.32 -18.84 16.89
N GLY A 396 -9.29 -18.40 16.08
CA GLY A 396 -10.59 -19.07 15.99
C GLY A 396 -10.50 -20.45 15.31
N ILE A 397 -9.49 -20.67 14.46
CA ILE A 397 -9.22 -21.93 13.77
C ILE A 397 -8.32 -22.84 14.61
N LEU A 398 -7.35 -22.29 15.33
CA LEU A 398 -6.33 -23.02 16.08
C LEU A 398 -6.92 -23.84 17.21
N ILE A 399 -7.91 -23.28 17.91
CA ILE A 399 -8.55 -23.99 19.02
C ILE A 399 -9.45 -25.15 18.54
N ASP A 400 -9.87 -25.12 17.28
CA ASP A 400 -10.93 -25.98 16.78
C ASP A 400 -10.49 -27.45 16.75
N ASP A 401 -9.26 -27.75 16.32
CA ASP A 401 -8.72 -29.12 16.33
C ASP A 401 -8.59 -29.65 17.77
N ALA A 402 -8.16 -28.81 18.70
CA ALA A 402 -8.07 -29.13 20.13
C ALA A 402 -9.46 -29.42 20.74
N ILE A 403 -10.48 -28.62 20.39
CA ILE A 403 -11.87 -28.83 20.81
C ILE A 403 -12.39 -30.18 20.31
N VAL A 404 -12.22 -30.48 19.02
CA VAL A 404 -12.72 -31.74 18.43
C VAL A 404 -12.05 -32.95 19.06
N VAL A 405 -10.73 -32.88 19.31
CA VAL A 405 -9.98 -33.94 19.99
C VAL A 405 -10.47 -34.11 21.43
N ARG A 406 -10.52 -33.03 22.21
CA ARG A 406 -10.92 -33.08 23.62
C ARG A 406 -12.35 -33.57 23.80
N GLU A 407 -13.30 -33.06 23.01
CA GLU A 407 -14.71 -33.47 23.07
C GLU A 407 -14.86 -34.98 22.78
N ASN A 408 -14.11 -35.53 21.82
CA ASN A 408 -14.21 -36.95 21.53
C ASN A 408 -13.62 -37.84 22.65
N ILE A 409 -12.54 -37.37 23.28
CA ILE A 409 -11.96 -38.02 24.47
C ILE A 409 -12.94 -37.97 25.64
N VAL A 410 -13.58 -36.83 25.90
CA VAL A 410 -14.60 -36.69 26.96
C VAL A 410 -15.79 -37.62 26.70
N ARG A 411 -16.26 -37.71 25.46
CA ARG A 411 -17.30 -38.67 25.06
C ARG A 411 -16.90 -40.12 25.37
N HIS A 412 -15.65 -40.49 25.15
CA HIS A 412 -15.13 -41.82 25.49
C HIS A 412 -15.08 -42.08 27.00
N ILE A 413 -14.80 -41.04 27.80
CA ILE A 413 -14.85 -41.11 29.26
C ILE A 413 -16.31 -41.26 29.74
N GLU A 414 -17.27 -40.54 29.14
CA GLU A 414 -18.70 -40.68 29.44
C GLU A 414 -19.25 -42.07 29.10
N MET A 415 -18.64 -42.79 28.15
CA MET A 415 -18.93 -44.20 27.87
C MET A 415 -18.36 -45.19 28.91
N GLY A 416 -17.72 -44.70 29.97
CA GLY A 416 -17.17 -45.51 31.07
C GLY A 416 -15.74 -46.01 30.86
N LYS A 417 -14.99 -45.47 29.90
CA LYS A 417 -13.57 -45.83 29.65
C LYS A 417 -12.63 -45.07 30.60
N ASP A 418 -11.53 -45.70 30.99
CA ASP A 418 -10.46 -45.03 31.75
C ASP A 418 -9.78 -43.91 30.93
N HIS A 419 -9.27 -42.86 31.59
CA HIS A 419 -8.72 -41.67 30.94
C HIS A 419 -7.59 -41.97 29.96
N PHE A 420 -6.71 -42.92 30.28
CA PHE A 420 -5.61 -43.30 29.39
C PHE A 420 -6.15 -43.97 28.11
N ARG A 421 -7.08 -44.91 28.28
CA ARG A 421 -7.70 -45.64 27.17
C ARG A 421 -8.63 -44.76 26.34
N ALA A 422 -9.38 -43.87 26.98
CA ALA A 422 -10.25 -42.90 26.34
C ALA A 422 -9.45 -41.89 25.50
N SER A 423 -8.28 -41.47 25.97
CA SER A 423 -7.40 -40.55 25.22
C SER A 423 -6.79 -41.23 23.99
N HIS A 424 -6.44 -42.52 24.09
CA HIS A 424 -5.93 -43.32 22.97
C HIS A 424 -7.03 -43.58 21.92
N GLU A 425 -8.09 -44.28 22.31
CA GLU A 425 -9.18 -44.67 21.40
C GLU A 425 -9.94 -43.44 20.86
N GLY A 426 -10.14 -42.42 21.69
CA GLY A 426 -10.83 -41.19 21.30
C GLY A 426 -10.02 -40.34 20.33
N THR A 427 -8.69 -40.40 20.33
CA THR A 427 -7.90 -39.69 19.30
C THR A 427 -7.82 -40.49 18.01
N ASP A 428 -7.75 -41.83 18.11
CA ASP A 428 -7.64 -42.73 16.96
C ASP A 428 -8.88 -42.71 16.08
N GLU A 429 -10.06 -42.58 16.67
CA GLU A 429 -11.33 -42.51 15.93
C GLU A 429 -11.43 -41.30 14.99
N ILE A 430 -10.92 -40.13 15.40
CA ILE A 430 -11.09 -38.86 14.68
C ILE A 430 -9.81 -38.35 14.02
N GLY A 431 -8.69 -39.04 14.24
CA GLY A 431 -7.36 -38.58 13.86
C GLY A 431 -7.20 -38.29 12.37
N LEU A 432 -7.66 -39.21 11.51
CA LEU A 432 -7.61 -39.02 10.06
C LEU A 432 -8.50 -37.86 9.61
N ALA A 433 -9.70 -37.75 10.19
CA ALA A 433 -10.66 -36.71 9.84
C ALA A 433 -10.16 -35.32 10.22
N VAL A 434 -9.62 -35.14 11.44
CA VAL A 434 -9.05 -33.87 11.89
C VAL A 434 -7.84 -33.50 11.02
N ALA A 435 -6.89 -34.42 10.79
CA ALA A 435 -5.74 -34.15 9.93
C ALA A 435 -6.16 -33.73 8.50
N ALA A 436 -7.14 -34.42 7.91
CA ALA A 436 -7.63 -34.08 6.57
C ALA A 436 -8.32 -32.71 6.53
N THR A 437 -9.04 -32.32 7.58
CA THR A 437 -9.63 -30.98 7.69
C THR A 437 -8.55 -29.89 7.80
N THR A 438 -7.51 -30.12 8.60
CA THR A 438 -6.37 -29.21 8.72
C THR A 438 -5.61 -29.09 7.39
N PHE A 439 -5.31 -30.20 6.71
CA PHE A 439 -4.66 -30.16 5.39
C PHE A 439 -5.54 -29.50 4.33
N SER A 440 -6.87 -29.63 4.42
CA SER A 440 -7.80 -28.91 3.56
C SER A 440 -7.71 -27.40 3.76
N ILE A 441 -7.59 -26.94 5.01
CA ILE A 441 -7.35 -25.52 5.33
C ILE A 441 -5.99 -25.07 4.76
N VAL A 442 -4.93 -25.86 4.96
CA VAL A 442 -3.60 -25.56 4.41
C VAL A 442 -3.63 -25.50 2.87
N ALA A 443 -4.36 -26.41 2.21
CA ALA A 443 -4.50 -26.44 0.76
C ALA A 443 -5.25 -25.24 0.18
N VAL A 444 -6.05 -24.54 0.99
CA VAL A 444 -6.64 -23.26 0.61
C VAL A 444 -5.62 -22.13 0.68
N PHE A 445 -4.80 -22.08 1.73
CA PHE A 445 -3.87 -20.97 1.96
C PHE A 445 -2.57 -21.07 1.17
N VAL A 446 -2.03 -22.28 0.94
CA VAL A 446 -0.76 -22.45 0.23
C VAL A 446 -0.82 -21.82 -1.18
N PRO A 447 -1.81 -22.12 -2.05
CA PRO A 447 -1.90 -21.49 -3.37
C PRO A 447 -1.96 -19.95 -3.32
N ILE A 448 -2.62 -19.38 -2.31
CA ILE A 448 -2.71 -17.93 -2.11
C ILE A 448 -1.33 -17.34 -1.81
N GLY A 449 -0.55 -18.01 -0.97
CA GLY A 449 0.82 -17.60 -0.64
C GLY A 449 1.80 -17.68 -1.82
N PHE A 450 1.45 -18.41 -2.88
CA PHE A 450 2.24 -18.56 -4.11
C PHE A 450 1.61 -17.84 -5.32
N MET A 451 0.66 -16.94 -5.10
CA MET A 451 0.21 -16.04 -6.17
C MET A 451 1.39 -15.21 -6.68
N GLY A 452 1.51 -15.05 -8.00
CA GLY A 452 2.51 -14.15 -8.60
C GLY A 452 2.06 -12.68 -8.61
N ASP A 453 3.00 -11.76 -8.89
CA ASP A 453 2.85 -10.30 -8.90
C ASP A 453 2.58 -9.64 -7.51
N VAL A 454 2.26 -8.34 -7.54
CA VAL A 454 1.92 -7.47 -6.38
C VAL A 454 1.04 -8.18 -5.35
N PRO A 455 -0.08 -8.84 -5.72
CA PRO A 455 -1.02 -9.35 -4.72
C PRO A 455 -0.42 -10.49 -3.90
N GLY A 456 0.37 -11.35 -4.56
CA GLY A 456 1.04 -12.46 -3.90
C GLY A 456 2.01 -12.02 -2.81
N GLN A 457 2.79 -10.96 -3.05
CA GLN A 457 3.74 -10.46 -2.06
C GLN A 457 3.03 -9.85 -0.84
N TRP A 458 1.88 -9.22 -1.04
CA TRP A 458 1.04 -8.71 0.04
C TRP A 458 0.36 -9.83 0.84
N PHE A 459 -0.09 -10.90 0.18
CA PHE A 459 -0.83 -11.99 0.82
C PHE A 459 0.06 -13.14 1.33
N LYS A 460 1.29 -13.27 0.86
CA LYS A 460 2.21 -14.33 1.26
C LYS A 460 2.49 -14.33 2.77
N PRO A 461 2.78 -13.20 3.43
CA PRO A 461 2.92 -13.15 4.89
C PRO A 461 1.64 -13.54 5.62
N PHE A 462 0.46 -13.20 5.07
CA PHE A 462 -0.83 -13.58 5.66
C PHE A 462 -1.08 -15.09 5.55
N ALA A 463 -1.04 -15.64 4.34
CA ALA A 463 -1.43 -17.01 4.05
C ALA A 463 -0.46 -18.04 4.63
N LEU A 464 0.86 -17.82 4.52
CA LEU A 464 1.86 -18.75 5.06
C LEU A 464 1.90 -18.73 6.59
N THR A 465 1.62 -17.59 7.22
CA THR A 465 1.51 -17.51 8.68
C THR A 465 0.35 -18.36 9.18
N ILE A 466 -0.82 -18.30 8.54
CA ILE A 466 -1.97 -19.14 8.90
C ILE A 466 -1.66 -20.61 8.63
N ALA A 467 -1.11 -20.95 7.46
CA ALA A 467 -0.78 -22.34 7.12
C ALA A 467 0.18 -22.95 8.16
N CYS A 468 1.21 -22.21 8.57
CA CYS A 468 2.14 -22.68 9.59
C CYS A 468 1.50 -22.75 10.98
N ALA A 469 0.71 -21.74 11.36
CA ALA A 469 0.02 -21.74 12.65
C ALA A 469 -0.92 -22.95 12.76
N VAL A 470 -1.71 -23.23 11.73
CA VAL A 470 -2.64 -24.36 11.67
C VAL A 470 -1.91 -25.71 11.68
N MET A 471 -0.77 -25.85 10.97
CA MET A 471 0.07 -27.05 11.06
C MET A 471 0.65 -27.26 12.46
N VAL A 472 1.09 -26.19 13.13
CA VAL A 472 1.55 -26.28 14.51
C VAL A 472 0.39 -26.64 15.44
N SER A 473 -0.80 -26.07 15.21
CA SER A 473 -2.01 -26.41 15.97
C SER A 473 -2.35 -27.89 15.89
N LEU A 474 -2.29 -28.48 14.70
CA LEU A 474 -2.52 -29.92 14.51
C LEU A 474 -1.50 -30.76 15.27
N PHE A 475 -0.24 -30.33 15.27
CA PHE A 475 0.79 -31.00 16.03
C PHE A 475 0.51 -30.90 17.54
N VAL A 476 0.11 -29.74 18.03
CA VAL A 476 -0.22 -29.50 19.45
C VAL A 476 -1.47 -30.28 19.86
N SER A 477 -2.54 -30.27 19.06
CA SER A 477 -3.81 -30.95 19.36
C SER A 477 -3.67 -32.48 19.39
N PHE A 478 -2.74 -33.06 18.62
CA PHE A 478 -2.46 -34.50 18.66
C PHE A 478 -1.38 -34.91 19.65
N SER A 479 -0.69 -33.97 20.29
CA SER A 479 0.38 -34.29 21.24
C SER A 479 0.05 -33.83 22.66
N LEU A 480 -0.17 -32.54 22.86
CA LEU A 480 -0.39 -31.94 24.16
C LEU A 480 -1.77 -32.29 24.72
N ASP A 481 -2.83 -32.21 23.91
CA ASP A 481 -4.20 -32.48 24.40
C ASP A 481 -4.41 -33.94 24.85
N PRO A 482 -4.03 -34.98 24.08
CA PRO A 482 -4.24 -36.36 24.49
C PRO A 482 -3.35 -36.72 25.70
N MET A 483 -2.14 -36.18 25.76
CA MET A 483 -1.22 -36.39 26.88
C MET A 483 -1.79 -35.76 28.18
N LEU A 484 -2.18 -34.49 28.15
CA LEU A 484 -2.79 -33.85 29.32
C LEU A 484 -4.12 -34.50 29.68
N SER A 485 -4.90 -34.96 28.70
CA SER A 485 -6.16 -35.67 28.93
C SER A 485 -5.98 -37.01 29.65
N ALA A 486 -4.89 -37.73 29.38
CA ALA A 486 -4.58 -39.01 29.98
C ALA A 486 -4.05 -38.89 31.42
N TYR A 487 -3.26 -37.86 31.71
CA TYR A 487 -2.61 -37.68 33.03
C TYR A 487 -3.30 -36.66 33.94
N TRP A 488 -4.03 -35.70 33.38
CA TRP A 488 -4.77 -34.67 34.12
C TRP A 488 -6.27 -34.91 34.01
N ALA A 489 -6.70 -36.04 34.60
CA ALA A 489 -8.09 -36.47 34.64
C ALA A 489 -9.01 -35.39 35.22
N ASP A 490 -10.22 -35.25 34.67
CA ASP A 490 -11.26 -34.46 35.31
C ASP A 490 -11.69 -35.17 36.61
N PRO A 491 -11.83 -34.47 37.75
CA PRO A 491 -12.27 -35.10 38.98
C PRO A 491 -13.69 -35.57 38.74
N GLN A 492 -13.83 -36.90 38.66
CA GLN A 492 -14.98 -37.64 38.16
C GLN A 492 -16.31 -36.93 38.39
N THR A 493 -17.14 -36.98 37.35
CA THR A 493 -18.59 -36.88 37.39
C THR A 493 -19.19 -38.05 38.20
N GLU A 494 -18.66 -38.35 39.38
CA GLU A 494 -19.33 -39.19 40.37
C GLU A 494 -20.41 -38.35 41.06
N ALA A 495 -21.64 -38.82 40.89
CA ALA A 495 -22.83 -38.60 41.69
C ALA A 495 -22.81 -37.44 42.72
N HIS A 496 -23.70 -36.48 42.47
CA HIS A 496 -24.53 -35.81 43.48
C HIS A 496 -23.98 -34.71 44.39
N GLU A 497 -22.75 -34.20 44.24
CA GLU A 497 -22.34 -33.04 45.05
C GLU A 497 -21.58 -31.94 44.29
N ARG A 498 -22.27 -30.95 43.69
CA ARG A 498 -21.70 -29.58 43.52
C ARG A 498 -22.73 -28.46 43.69
N ARG A 499 -22.54 -27.67 44.76
CA ARG A 499 -23.41 -26.61 45.29
C ARG A 499 -23.25 -25.22 44.64
N ASN A 500 -22.51 -25.07 43.54
CA ASN A 500 -22.24 -23.74 42.95
C ASN A 500 -23.38 -23.24 42.03
N PRO A 501 -23.76 -21.95 42.10
CA PRO A 501 -24.82 -21.38 41.25
C PRO A 501 -24.45 -21.38 39.76
N ILE A 502 -23.16 -21.24 39.44
CA ILE A 502 -22.64 -21.27 38.06
C ILE A 502 -22.78 -22.68 37.44
N ALA A 503 -22.49 -23.73 38.21
CA ALA A 503 -22.62 -25.10 37.73
C ALA A 503 -24.09 -25.44 37.39
N ARG A 504 -25.05 -25.00 38.21
CA ARG A 504 -26.49 -25.19 37.92
C ARG A 504 -26.95 -24.44 36.66
N ALA A 505 -26.42 -23.25 36.41
CA ALA A 505 -26.73 -22.50 35.20
C ALA A 505 -26.18 -23.19 33.94
N LEU A 506 -24.96 -23.72 34.01
CA LEU A 506 -24.33 -24.50 32.93
C LEU A 506 -25.04 -25.84 32.68
N ASP A 507 -25.46 -26.54 33.73
CA ASP A 507 -26.26 -27.77 33.59
C ASP A 507 -27.62 -27.49 32.95
N GLY A 508 -28.26 -26.36 33.31
CA GLY A 508 -29.48 -25.88 32.67
C GLY A 508 -29.30 -25.60 31.17
N PHE A 509 -28.18 -24.95 30.80
CA PHE A 509 -27.82 -24.73 29.40
C PHE A 509 -27.59 -26.05 28.64
N ASN A 510 -26.84 -26.99 29.23
CA ASN A 510 -26.58 -28.29 28.62
C ASN A 510 -27.86 -29.11 28.42
N HIS A 511 -28.77 -29.10 29.40
CA HIS A 511 -30.04 -29.79 29.28
C HIS A 511 -30.94 -29.14 28.21
N TRP A 512 -30.95 -27.80 28.13
CA TRP A 512 -31.63 -27.07 27.05
C TRP A 512 -31.03 -27.41 25.68
N PHE A 513 -29.70 -27.45 25.57
CA PHE A 513 -28.99 -27.77 24.32
C PHE A 513 -29.26 -29.21 23.87
N ASN A 514 -29.20 -30.18 24.79
CA ASN A 514 -29.54 -31.58 24.48
C ASN A 514 -30.97 -31.71 23.96
N ARG A 515 -31.91 -30.97 24.55
CA ARG A 515 -33.28 -30.91 24.05
C ARG A 515 -33.37 -30.31 22.64
N GLN A 516 -32.54 -29.32 22.31
CA GLN A 516 -32.45 -28.82 20.93
C GLN A 516 -31.80 -29.85 19.99
N ALA A 517 -30.78 -30.59 20.44
CA ALA A 517 -30.15 -31.65 19.67
C ALA A 517 -31.13 -32.80 19.35
N ASP A 518 -31.99 -33.15 20.30
CA ASP A 518 -33.05 -34.13 20.06
C ASP A 518 -34.09 -33.59 19.08
N ARG A 519 -34.49 -32.31 19.19
CA ARG A 519 -35.38 -31.67 18.20
C ARG A 519 -34.77 -31.60 16.80
N TYR A 520 -33.47 -31.34 16.72
CA TYR A 520 -32.74 -31.30 15.46
C TYR A 520 -32.86 -32.62 14.69
N THR A 521 -32.90 -33.78 15.36
CA THR A 521 -33.13 -35.07 14.68
C THR A 521 -34.46 -35.11 13.91
N THR A 522 -35.51 -34.49 14.45
CA THR A 522 -36.81 -34.38 13.78
C THR A 522 -36.75 -33.43 12.59
N VAL A 523 -36.03 -32.32 12.72
CA VAL A 523 -35.86 -31.32 11.65
C VAL A 523 -35.04 -31.90 10.48
N VAL A 524 -33.96 -32.62 10.78
CA VAL A 524 -33.15 -33.31 9.76
C VAL A 524 -33.94 -34.41 9.09
N ALA A 525 -34.69 -35.21 9.86
CA ALA A 525 -35.55 -36.24 9.29
C ALA A 525 -36.56 -35.64 8.29
N TRP A 526 -37.18 -34.51 8.65
CA TRP A 526 -38.09 -33.76 7.78
C TRP A 526 -37.38 -33.17 6.54
N ALA A 527 -36.16 -32.65 6.70
CA ALA A 527 -35.35 -32.16 5.60
C ALA A 527 -35.01 -33.26 4.59
N LEU A 528 -34.69 -34.47 5.09
CA LEU A 528 -34.44 -35.66 4.27
C LEU A 528 -35.69 -36.11 3.49
N ASP A 529 -36.89 -35.99 4.06
CA ASP A 529 -38.15 -36.24 3.32
C ASP A 529 -38.39 -35.24 2.19
N HIS A 530 -37.89 -34.00 2.33
CA HIS A 530 -38.07 -32.90 1.37
C HIS A 530 -36.78 -32.53 0.63
N ARG A 531 -35.94 -33.52 0.33
CA ARG A 531 -34.60 -33.35 -0.26
C ARG A 531 -34.53 -32.45 -1.51
N TRP A 532 -35.52 -32.51 -2.41
CA TRP A 532 -35.57 -31.63 -3.59
C TRP A 532 -35.95 -30.19 -3.24
N SER A 533 -36.83 -29.99 -2.26
CA SER A 533 -37.18 -28.65 -1.75
C SER A 533 -35.98 -28.00 -1.06
N MET A 534 -35.16 -28.79 -0.35
CA MET A 534 -33.93 -28.31 0.28
C MET A 534 -32.87 -27.91 -0.75
N ALA A 535 -32.69 -28.71 -1.81
CA ALA A 535 -31.82 -28.34 -2.92
C ALA A 535 -32.32 -27.09 -3.67
N ALA A 536 -33.64 -26.96 -3.86
CA ALA A 536 -34.24 -25.77 -4.46
C ALA A 536 -34.06 -24.52 -3.58
N LEU A 537 -34.24 -24.64 -2.26
CA LEU A 537 -34.01 -23.57 -1.29
C LEU A 537 -32.55 -23.10 -1.31
N ALA A 538 -31.61 -24.04 -1.28
CA ALA A 538 -30.18 -23.77 -1.39
C ALA A 538 -29.84 -23.02 -2.69
N THR A 539 -30.42 -23.44 -3.82
CA THR A 539 -30.18 -22.82 -5.12
C THR A 539 -30.81 -21.43 -5.22
N LEU A 540 -32.06 -21.27 -4.76
CA LEU A 540 -32.78 -19.99 -4.76
C LEU A 540 -32.11 -18.95 -3.87
N THR A 541 -31.68 -19.35 -2.67
CA THR A 541 -30.98 -18.43 -1.76
C THR A 541 -29.60 -18.05 -2.30
N PHE A 542 -28.91 -18.97 -2.96
CA PHE A 542 -27.65 -18.67 -3.66
C PHE A 542 -27.83 -17.69 -4.82
N VAL A 543 -28.79 -17.94 -5.72
CA VAL A 543 -29.11 -17.03 -6.83
C VAL A 543 -29.59 -15.67 -6.30
N GLY A 544 -30.40 -15.66 -5.24
CA GLY A 544 -30.84 -14.45 -4.55
C GLY A 544 -29.67 -13.64 -3.97
N ALA A 545 -28.68 -14.31 -3.37
CA ALA A 545 -27.47 -13.65 -2.88
C ALA A 545 -26.63 -13.04 -4.02
N LEU A 546 -26.47 -13.75 -5.15
CA LEU A 546 -25.77 -13.21 -6.32
C LEU A 546 -26.50 -11.98 -6.89
N TRP A 547 -27.83 -12.03 -6.95
CA TRP A 547 -28.65 -10.90 -7.40
C TRP A 547 -28.55 -9.69 -6.45
N LEU A 548 -28.60 -9.93 -5.14
CA LEU A 548 -28.42 -8.89 -4.12
C LEU A 548 -27.02 -8.26 -4.21
N GLN A 549 -25.97 -9.07 -4.38
CA GLN A 549 -24.61 -8.56 -4.55
C GLN A 549 -24.48 -7.71 -5.82
N ALA A 550 -25.03 -8.17 -6.94
CA ALA A 550 -24.97 -7.46 -8.22
C ALA A 550 -25.74 -6.13 -8.19
N THR A 551 -26.81 -6.03 -7.39
CA THR A 551 -27.69 -4.86 -7.35
C THR A 551 -27.32 -3.85 -6.26
N TYR A 552 -26.88 -4.34 -5.08
CA TYR A 552 -26.67 -3.50 -3.88
C TYR A 552 -25.29 -3.66 -3.24
N GLY A 553 -24.55 -4.74 -3.53
CA GLY A 553 -23.37 -5.15 -2.75
C GLY A 553 -22.08 -4.41 -3.07
N GLY A 554 -22.01 -3.69 -4.20
CA GLY A 554 -20.85 -2.89 -4.64
C GLY A 554 -19.54 -3.67 -4.80
N PHE A 555 -18.62 -3.14 -5.59
CA PHE A 555 -17.26 -3.67 -5.70
C PHE A 555 -16.24 -2.56 -5.43
N GLY A 556 -15.30 -2.83 -4.54
CA GLY A 556 -14.17 -1.94 -4.25
C GLY A 556 -12.86 -2.71 -4.30
N PHE A 557 -11.73 -2.03 -4.41
CA PHE A 557 -10.43 -2.69 -4.34
C PHE A 557 -9.98 -2.81 -2.88
N VAL A 558 -9.75 -1.68 -2.21
CA VAL A 558 -9.37 -1.61 -0.80
C VAL A 558 -10.51 -1.00 0.03
N PRO A 559 -10.79 -1.47 1.26
CA PRO A 559 -11.77 -0.83 2.14
C PRO A 559 -11.36 0.61 2.48
N GLU A 560 -12.35 1.49 2.57
CA GLU A 560 -12.15 2.84 3.09
C GLU A 560 -11.77 2.76 4.57
N SER A 561 -10.67 3.42 4.95
CA SER A 561 -10.18 3.43 6.33
C SER A 561 -10.11 4.85 6.85
N ASP A 562 -10.67 5.11 8.02
CA ASP A 562 -10.57 6.40 8.67
C ASP A 562 -9.25 6.52 9.45
N ARG A 563 -8.34 7.33 8.93
CA ARG A 563 -7.01 7.59 9.52
C ARG A 563 -6.96 8.95 10.24
N SER A 564 -8.08 9.64 10.36
CA SER A 564 -8.17 11.05 10.80
C SER A 564 -7.28 11.99 9.99
N GLU A 565 -7.09 11.72 8.70
CA GLU A 565 -6.22 12.46 7.77
C GLU A 565 -6.92 12.62 6.41
N VAL A 566 -7.01 13.84 5.91
CA VAL A 566 -7.49 14.13 4.55
C VAL A 566 -6.40 14.84 3.77
N PHE A 567 -6.11 14.36 2.57
CA PHE A 567 -5.16 15.00 1.66
C PHE A 567 -5.93 15.77 0.58
N VAL A 568 -5.59 17.03 0.37
CA VAL A 568 -6.20 17.88 -0.63
C VAL A 568 -5.10 18.34 -1.57
N GLU A 569 -5.22 18.00 -2.85
CA GLU A 569 -4.31 18.45 -3.88
C GLU A 569 -4.93 19.65 -4.59
N VAL A 570 -4.19 20.75 -4.65
CA VAL A 570 -4.59 21.99 -5.32
C VAL A 570 -3.68 22.19 -6.51
N GLN A 571 -4.25 22.06 -7.70
CA GLN A 571 -3.55 22.24 -8.96
C GLN A 571 -3.99 23.56 -9.61
N THR A 572 -3.06 24.48 -9.82
CA THR A 572 -3.32 25.73 -10.52
C THR A 572 -3.13 25.55 -12.05
N PRO A 573 -3.70 26.44 -12.88
CA PRO A 573 -3.49 26.39 -14.33
C PRO A 573 -1.99 26.40 -14.69
N PRO A 574 -1.58 25.65 -15.73
CA PRO A 574 -0.19 25.64 -16.17
C PRO A 574 0.34 27.05 -16.47
N GLY A 575 1.55 27.34 -15.98
CA GLY A 575 2.17 28.67 -16.08
C GLY A 575 1.93 29.57 -14.86
N SER A 576 1.15 29.13 -13.88
CA SER A 576 1.04 29.79 -12.58
C SER A 576 2.39 29.80 -11.85
N ASN A 577 2.70 30.90 -11.16
CA ASN A 577 3.89 31.01 -10.33
C ASN A 577 3.64 30.47 -8.91
N LEU A 578 4.72 30.29 -8.14
CA LEU A 578 4.66 29.78 -6.77
C LEU A 578 3.72 30.61 -5.86
N GLU A 579 3.76 31.93 -6.00
CA GLU A 579 2.95 32.84 -5.16
C GLU A 579 1.45 32.72 -5.44
N TYR A 580 1.06 32.55 -6.70
CA TYR A 580 -0.34 32.31 -7.07
C TYR A 580 -0.84 30.98 -6.50
N THR A 581 -0.04 29.91 -6.64
CA THR A 581 -0.37 28.61 -6.05
C THR A 581 -0.43 28.68 -4.54
N LYS A 582 0.47 29.42 -3.88
CA LYS A 582 0.43 29.66 -2.44
C LYS A 582 -0.86 30.34 -2.00
N MET A 583 -1.30 31.37 -2.71
CA MET A 583 -2.56 32.05 -2.42
C MET A 583 -3.75 31.08 -2.51
N LYS A 584 -3.80 30.22 -3.55
CA LYS A 584 -4.89 29.28 -3.78
C LYS A 584 -4.90 28.11 -2.78
N VAL A 585 -3.74 27.60 -2.43
CA VAL A 585 -3.57 26.56 -1.41
C VAL A 585 -3.99 27.08 -0.04
N GLU A 586 -3.64 28.32 0.30
CA GLU A 586 -4.04 28.95 1.56
C GLU A 586 -5.54 29.25 1.61
N GLU A 587 -6.16 29.56 0.47
CA GLU A 587 -7.61 29.70 0.33
C GLU A 587 -8.32 28.36 0.63
N ALA A 588 -7.86 27.26 0.02
CA ALA A 588 -8.35 25.91 0.33
C ALA A 588 -8.12 25.52 1.79
N ALA A 589 -6.93 25.82 2.34
CA ALA A 589 -6.61 25.55 3.73
C ALA A 589 -7.50 26.34 4.71
N ARG A 590 -7.89 27.56 4.34
CA ARG A 590 -8.82 28.37 5.14
C ARG A 590 -10.21 27.74 5.19
N ILE A 591 -10.72 27.26 4.05
CA ILE A 591 -12.01 26.54 3.98
C ILE A 591 -11.98 25.34 4.93
N ALA A 592 -10.94 24.50 4.82
CA ALA A 592 -10.79 23.35 5.72
C ALA A 592 -10.75 23.75 7.21
N ARG A 593 -10.07 24.85 7.55
CA ARG A 593 -9.99 25.36 8.93
C ARG A 593 -11.27 25.99 9.47
N THR A 594 -12.26 26.31 8.63
CA THR A 594 -13.56 26.78 9.14
C THR A 594 -14.29 25.71 9.96
N HIS A 595 -14.01 24.44 9.69
CA HIS A 595 -14.53 23.28 10.41
C HIS A 595 -13.71 22.97 11.67
N THR A 596 -13.56 23.94 12.58
CA THR A 596 -12.76 23.81 13.83
C THR A 596 -13.23 22.69 14.75
N ASP A 597 -14.48 22.24 14.59
CA ASP A 597 -15.03 21.13 15.35
C ASP A 597 -14.44 19.78 14.91
N LEU A 598 -14.01 19.67 13.63
CA LEU A 598 -13.52 18.44 13.01
C LEU A 598 -12.02 18.45 12.71
N VAL A 599 -11.46 19.61 12.35
CA VAL A 599 -10.06 19.78 11.94
C VAL A 599 -9.19 20.24 13.12
N ALA A 600 -8.10 19.51 13.38
CA ALA A 600 -7.12 19.85 14.41
C ALA A 600 -6.09 20.88 13.89
N TYR A 601 -5.49 20.62 12.73
CA TYR A 601 -4.55 21.52 12.08
C TYR A 601 -4.40 21.20 10.59
N THR A 602 -3.82 22.15 9.86
CA THR A 602 -3.51 22.01 8.43
C THR A 602 -2.03 22.23 8.18
N PHE A 603 -1.41 21.39 7.36
CA PHE A 603 -0.06 21.60 6.85
C PHE A 603 -0.10 21.58 5.34
N SER A 604 0.48 22.59 4.70
CA SER A 604 0.51 22.69 3.25
C SER A 604 1.94 22.78 2.74
N THR A 605 2.22 22.12 1.63
CA THR A 605 3.50 22.11 0.95
C THR A 605 3.27 22.37 -0.53
N ILE A 606 4.03 23.28 -1.11
CA ILE A 606 3.88 23.75 -2.49
C ILE A 606 5.21 23.54 -3.21
N GLY A 607 5.16 23.10 -4.47
CA GLY A 607 6.38 22.80 -5.24
C GLY A 607 7.16 21.58 -4.73
N ALA A 608 6.62 20.87 -3.74
CA ALA A 608 7.16 19.60 -3.25
C ALA A 608 6.10 18.52 -3.46
N SER A 609 6.41 17.53 -4.29
CA SER A 609 5.58 16.34 -4.46
C SER A 609 5.74 15.42 -3.25
N SER A 610 4.67 14.72 -2.85
CA SER A 610 4.72 13.66 -1.83
C SER A 610 5.66 12.50 -2.20
N ILE A 611 6.00 12.37 -3.49
CA ILE A 611 7.01 11.43 -3.99
C ILE A 611 8.25 12.23 -4.37
N THR A 612 9.15 12.43 -3.41
CA THR A 612 10.44 13.09 -3.65
C THR A 612 11.39 12.11 -4.32
N ILE A 613 11.56 12.24 -5.64
CA ILE A 613 12.62 11.53 -6.37
C ILE A 613 13.98 12.12 -5.93
N PRO A 614 14.92 11.32 -5.39
CA PRO A 614 16.25 11.81 -5.02
C PRO A 614 16.95 12.45 -6.22
N GLY A 615 17.41 13.69 -6.09
CA GLY A 615 18.13 14.42 -7.15
C GLY A 615 17.25 15.05 -8.23
N ALA A 616 15.94 14.78 -8.24
CA ALA A 616 14.98 15.41 -9.13
C ALA A 616 13.77 15.92 -8.31
N SER A 617 13.91 17.11 -7.69
CA SER A 617 12.72 17.82 -7.23
C SER A 617 11.95 18.25 -8.49
N LEU A 618 10.90 17.52 -8.84
CA LEU A 618 9.83 18.01 -9.70
C LEU A 618 9.15 19.16 -8.95
N ALA A 619 9.81 20.32 -8.93
CA ALA A 619 9.28 21.55 -8.36
C ALA A 619 8.19 22.08 -9.30
N ALA A 620 7.06 21.39 -9.28
CA ALA A 620 5.84 21.79 -9.95
C ALA A 620 5.26 22.98 -9.18
N ALA A 621 5.67 24.20 -9.54
CA ALA A 621 5.15 25.43 -8.92
C ALA A 621 3.62 25.57 -9.09
N ASP A 622 3.03 24.83 -10.04
CA ASP A 622 1.60 24.70 -10.30
C ASP A 622 0.88 23.70 -9.38
N LEU A 623 1.58 23.04 -8.46
CA LEU A 623 1.02 22.01 -7.58
C LEU A 623 1.27 22.31 -6.10
N GLY A 624 0.19 22.23 -5.31
CA GLY A 624 0.23 22.27 -3.85
C GLY A 624 -0.50 21.09 -3.22
N SER A 625 0.06 20.56 -2.15
CA SER A 625 -0.56 19.54 -1.31
C SER A 625 -0.93 20.15 0.04
N LEU A 626 -2.15 19.90 0.49
CA LEU A 626 -2.68 20.30 1.77
C LEU A 626 -3.04 19.04 2.56
N TYR A 627 -2.29 18.79 3.62
CA TYR A 627 -2.56 17.79 4.63
C TYR A 627 -3.46 18.37 5.71
N VAL A 628 -4.60 17.73 5.95
CA VAL A 628 -5.58 18.11 6.96
C VAL A 628 -5.63 17.01 8.02
N ARG A 629 -5.18 17.31 9.23
CA ARG A 629 -5.33 16.41 10.38
C ARG A 629 -6.68 16.67 11.05
N MET A 630 -7.48 15.63 11.18
CA MET A 630 -8.74 15.66 11.92
C MET A 630 -8.51 15.41 13.41
N LYS A 631 -9.49 15.78 14.24
CA LYS A 631 -9.52 15.34 15.64
C LYS A 631 -9.68 13.81 15.73
N PRO A 632 -9.20 13.18 16.82
CA PRO A 632 -9.32 11.73 17.00
C PRO A 632 -10.77 11.24 16.82
N LYS A 633 -10.93 10.03 16.27
CA LYS A 633 -12.24 9.40 15.98
C LYS A 633 -13.19 9.38 17.20
N ALA A 634 -12.64 9.29 18.41
CA ALA A 634 -13.44 9.29 19.65
C ALA A 634 -14.11 10.64 19.98
N GLU A 635 -13.58 11.76 19.47
CA GLU A 635 -14.06 13.11 19.76
C GLU A 635 -15.02 13.65 18.68
N ARG A 636 -15.23 12.91 17.59
CA ARG A 636 -16.04 13.33 16.45
C ARG A 636 -17.10 12.30 16.07
N ARG A 637 -18.19 12.79 15.47
CA ARG A 637 -19.28 11.95 14.92
C ARG A 637 -19.20 11.76 13.41
N VAL A 638 -18.52 12.67 12.73
CA VAL A 638 -18.38 12.69 11.26
C VAL A 638 -17.17 11.86 10.86
N SER A 639 -17.33 11.01 9.85
CA SER A 639 -16.25 10.17 9.32
C SER A 639 -15.29 10.97 8.43
N GLN A 640 -14.10 10.42 8.18
CA GLN A 640 -13.13 11.02 7.25
C GLN A 640 -13.67 11.11 5.81
N SER A 641 -14.43 10.10 5.36
CA SER A 641 -15.05 10.12 4.03
C SER A 641 -16.08 11.25 3.95
N GLU A 642 -16.96 11.39 4.94
CA GLU A 642 -17.94 12.47 5.04
C GLU A 642 -17.29 13.87 5.07
N LEU A 643 -16.22 14.08 5.83
CA LEU A 643 -15.49 15.36 5.77
C LEU A 643 -14.94 15.60 4.37
N GLY A 644 -14.41 14.57 3.72
CA GLY A 644 -13.97 14.68 2.34
C GLY A 644 -15.09 15.08 1.38
N GLU A 645 -16.31 14.56 1.57
CA GLU A 645 -17.49 14.97 0.80
C GLU A 645 -17.86 16.44 1.03
N ILE A 646 -17.86 16.89 2.29
CA ILE A 646 -18.09 18.29 2.66
C ILE A 646 -17.06 19.18 1.97
N LEU A 647 -15.77 18.85 2.12
CA LEU A 647 -14.69 19.61 1.48
C LEU A 647 -14.83 19.58 -0.05
N ARG A 648 -15.12 18.45 -0.69
CA ARG A 648 -15.35 18.40 -2.15
C ARG A 648 -16.50 19.30 -2.61
N SER A 649 -17.53 19.47 -1.80
CA SER A 649 -18.66 20.35 -2.12
C SER A 649 -18.33 21.84 -1.95
N GLU A 650 -17.43 22.19 -1.04
CA GLU A 650 -17.03 23.57 -0.72
C GLU A 650 -15.82 24.06 -1.54
N MET A 651 -14.90 23.16 -1.90
CA MET A 651 -13.67 23.48 -2.64
C MET A 651 -13.85 24.07 -4.04
N PRO A 652 -14.97 23.87 -4.77
CA PRO A 652 -15.25 24.60 -6.01
C PRO A 652 -15.31 26.13 -5.83
N GLN A 653 -15.44 26.63 -4.60
CA GLN A 653 -15.33 28.06 -4.29
C GLN A 653 -13.93 28.63 -4.54
N VAL A 654 -12.88 27.78 -4.53
CA VAL A 654 -11.50 28.16 -4.84
C VAL A 654 -11.35 28.36 -6.35
N GLY A 655 -11.84 29.49 -6.83
CA GLY A 655 -11.80 29.82 -8.25
C GLY A 655 -10.36 29.91 -8.78
N GLY A 656 -10.13 29.40 -9.99
CA GLY A 656 -8.81 29.44 -10.63
C GLY A 656 -7.83 28.34 -10.19
N ALA A 657 -8.32 27.30 -9.50
CA ALA A 657 -7.57 26.07 -9.25
C ALA A 657 -8.49 24.85 -9.38
N THR A 658 -7.94 23.69 -9.75
CA THR A 658 -8.61 22.40 -9.63
C THR A 658 -8.21 21.79 -8.31
N VAL A 659 -9.17 21.58 -7.43
CA VAL A 659 -8.94 20.98 -6.12
C VAL A 659 -9.46 19.55 -6.14
N SER A 660 -8.62 18.57 -5.79
CA SER A 660 -9.00 17.17 -5.65
C SER A 660 -8.82 16.73 -4.20
N VAL A 661 -9.81 16.03 -3.64
CA VAL A 661 -9.79 15.61 -2.23
C VAL A 661 -9.65 14.10 -2.14
N PHE A 662 -8.60 13.66 -1.45
CA PHE A 662 -8.27 12.26 -1.23
C PHE A 662 -8.54 11.87 0.22
N THR A 663 -9.49 10.95 0.39
CA THR A 663 -9.93 10.43 1.69
C THR A 663 -9.38 9.05 2.00
N SER A 664 -8.86 8.29 1.04
CA SER A 664 -8.20 7.01 1.31
C SER A 664 -7.51 6.54 0.04
N GLY A 665 -6.18 6.41 0.05
CA GLY A 665 -5.43 5.99 -1.12
C GLY A 665 -4.32 5.01 -0.76
N PHE A 666 -4.53 3.72 -1.06
CA PHE A 666 -3.51 2.67 -1.00
C PHE A 666 -2.32 2.94 -1.95
N GLY A 667 -2.47 3.87 -2.91
CA GLY A 667 -1.45 4.28 -3.89
C GLY A 667 -1.01 5.76 -3.80
N GLY A 668 -1.25 6.44 -2.67
CA GLY A 668 -0.98 7.87 -2.50
C GLY A 668 -2.08 8.77 -3.07
N ALA A 669 -1.75 10.04 -3.37
CA ALA A 669 -2.66 11.04 -3.94
C ALA A 669 -2.91 10.82 -5.45
N ARG A 670 -3.29 9.60 -5.85
CA ARG A 670 -3.70 9.29 -7.22
C ARG A 670 -5.21 9.05 -7.25
N LYS A 671 -5.86 9.48 -8.34
CA LYS A 671 -7.29 9.25 -8.53
C LYS A 671 -7.58 7.77 -8.80
N GLN A 672 -8.71 7.28 -8.29
CA GLN A 672 -9.04 5.85 -8.27
C GLN A 672 -9.28 5.29 -9.69
N ILE A 673 -10.01 6.04 -10.52
CA ILE A 673 -10.29 5.67 -11.91
C ILE A 673 -9.34 6.43 -12.83
N GLN A 674 -8.65 5.70 -13.70
CA GLN A 674 -7.85 6.28 -14.78
C GLN A 674 -8.24 5.60 -16.09
N LEU A 675 -8.85 6.34 -17.00
CA LEU A 675 -9.13 5.88 -18.35
C LEU A 675 -8.05 6.42 -19.29
N GLN A 676 -7.27 5.53 -19.88
CA GLN A 676 -6.14 5.88 -20.73
C GLN A 676 -6.57 5.83 -22.20
N LEU A 677 -6.57 6.97 -22.87
CA LEU A 677 -6.78 7.06 -24.30
C LEU A 677 -5.44 7.11 -25.03
N ARG A 678 -5.14 6.08 -25.84
CA ARG A 678 -3.87 5.96 -26.58
C ARG A 678 -4.07 6.23 -28.06
N GLY A 679 -3.07 6.85 -28.69
CA GLY A 679 -3.08 7.15 -30.13
C GLY A 679 -1.78 7.83 -30.58
N LYS A 680 -1.63 8.04 -31.90
CA LYS A 680 -0.39 8.63 -32.47
C LYS A 680 -0.43 10.16 -32.57
N ASP A 681 -1.58 10.72 -32.93
CA ASP A 681 -1.74 12.17 -33.15
C ASP A 681 -2.33 12.84 -31.90
N ALA A 682 -1.53 13.74 -31.30
CA ALA A 682 -1.84 14.50 -30.09
C ALA A 682 -3.06 15.44 -30.26
N ALA A 683 -3.30 16.00 -31.46
CA ALA A 683 -4.43 16.90 -31.69
C ALA A 683 -5.76 16.15 -31.76
N VAL A 684 -5.76 14.96 -32.37
CA VAL A 684 -6.94 14.07 -32.36
C VAL A 684 -7.16 13.52 -30.96
N LEU A 685 -6.09 13.13 -30.25
CA LEU A 685 -6.16 12.69 -28.85
C LEU A 685 -6.82 13.75 -27.96
N GLY A 686 -6.39 15.01 -28.06
CA GLY A 686 -6.95 16.10 -27.27
C GLY A 686 -8.46 16.28 -27.48
N ARG A 687 -8.92 16.29 -28.74
CA ARG A 687 -10.36 16.44 -29.06
C ARG A 687 -11.20 15.27 -28.52
N LEU A 688 -10.69 14.05 -28.64
CA LEU A 688 -11.35 12.86 -28.10
C LEU A 688 -11.36 12.90 -26.56
N ALA A 689 -10.24 13.28 -25.94
CA ALA A 689 -10.13 13.40 -24.49
C ALA A 689 -11.11 14.44 -23.92
N ASP A 690 -11.27 15.61 -24.56
CA ASP A 690 -12.25 16.63 -24.14
C ASP A 690 -13.71 16.14 -24.27
N SER A 691 -13.99 15.36 -25.31
CA SER A 691 -15.31 14.75 -25.51
C SER A 691 -15.61 13.71 -24.43
N VAL A 692 -14.64 12.84 -24.14
CA VAL A 692 -14.73 11.83 -23.08
C VAL A 692 -14.81 12.49 -21.70
N LEU A 693 -14.06 13.57 -21.45
CA LEU A 693 -14.10 14.33 -20.21
C LEU A 693 -15.52 14.83 -19.91
N THR A 694 -16.23 15.33 -20.93
CA THR A 694 -17.61 15.82 -20.79
C THR A 694 -18.58 14.69 -20.47
N LEU A 695 -18.40 13.52 -21.10
CA LEU A 695 -19.20 12.33 -20.82
C LEU A 695 -18.96 11.81 -19.40
N VAL A 696 -17.70 11.70 -18.96
CA VAL A 696 -17.35 11.22 -17.62
C VAL A 696 -17.87 12.17 -16.54
N LYS A 697 -17.85 13.49 -16.77
CA LYS A 697 -18.45 14.48 -15.87
C LYS A 697 -19.97 14.34 -15.71
N ALA A 698 -20.66 13.76 -16.70
CA ALA A 698 -22.10 13.54 -16.64
C ALA A 698 -22.47 12.25 -15.88
N VAL A 699 -21.50 11.37 -15.57
CA VAL A 699 -21.75 10.11 -14.86
C VAL A 699 -21.99 10.38 -13.37
N PRO A 700 -23.14 9.96 -12.81
CA PRO A 700 -23.39 10.08 -11.38
C PRO A 700 -22.37 9.29 -10.55
N GLY A 701 -21.71 9.97 -9.62
CA GLY A 701 -20.70 9.40 -8.73
C GLY A 701 -19.25 9.58 -9.19
N ALA A 702 -19.01 10.08 -10.42
CA ALA A 702 -17.67 10.49 -10.87
C ALA A 702 -17.39 11.93 -10.41
N VAL A 703 -16.39 12.10 -9.54
CA VAL A 703 -15.99 13.42 -9.00
C VAL A 703 -14.52 13.70 -9.29
N ASP A 704 -14.12 14.96 -9.14
CA ASP A 704 -12.75 15.43 -9.40
C ASP A 704 -12.25 15.09 -10.83
N VAL A 705 -13.13 15.11 -11.83
CA VAL A 705 -12.79 14.64 -13.18
C VAL A 705 -11.81 15.60 -13.88
N GLY A 706 -10.65 15.10 -14.30
CA GLY A 706 -9.59 15.88 -14.96
C GLY A 706 -8.82 15.13 -16.04
N LEU A 707 -7.91 15.84 -16.72
CA LEU A 707 -7.01 15.30 -17.75
C LEU A 707 -5.56 15.37 -17.29
N SER A 708 -4.77 14.33 -17.61
CA SER A 708 -3.34 14.27 -17.28
C SER A 708 -2.47 15.30 -18.02
N THR A 709 -2.94 15.82 -19.15
CA THR A 709 -2.21 16.83 -19.94
C THR A 709 -2.15 18.19 -19.25
N LYS A 710 -2.96 18.41 -18.20
CA LYS A 710 -3.08 19.66 -17.43
C LYS A 710 -3.50 20.90 -18.24
N GLY A 711 -3.71 20.77 -19.55
CA GLY A 711 -4.02 21.86 -20.47
C GLY A 711 -2.80 22.42 -21.20
N LYS A 712 -2.88 23.69 -21.59
CA LYS A 712 -1.83 24.39 -22.34
C LYS A 712 -1.12 25.40 -21.45
N LYS A 713 0.20 25.50 -21.60
CA LYS A 713 1.07 26.45 -20.91
C LYS A 713 1.36 27.66 -21.82
N PRO A 714 1.25 28.90 -21.32
CA PRO A 714 1.71 30.07 -22.05
C PRO A 714 3.24 30.06 -22.21
N GLU A 715 3.71 30.32 -23.44
CA GLU A 715 5.13 30.34 -23.79
C GLU A 715 5.46 31.58 -24.63
N LEU A 716 6.75 31.96 -24.65
CA LEU A 716 7.27 33.03 -25.50
C LEU A 716 8.24 32.43 -26.51
N GLU A 717 7.83 32.38 -27.78
CA GLU A 717 8.64 31.85 -28.87
C GLU A 717 9.54 32.95 -29.45
N ILE A 718 10.85 32.68 -29.49
CA ILE A 718 11.84 33.60 -30.08
C ILE A 718 12.16 33.15 -31.50
N GLN A 719 11.61 33.85 -32.48
CA GLN A 719 11.86 33.57 -33.90
C GLN A 719 13.04 34.43 -34.39
N LEU A 720 14.22 33.83 -34.48
CA LEU A 720 15.42 34.48 -35.02
C LEU A 720 15.35 34.56 -36.55
N ASN A 721 15.51 35.77 -37.10
CA ASN A 721 15.73 35.94 -38.52
C ASN A 721 17.19 35.55 -38.86
N ARG A 722 17.38 34.34 -39.37
CA ARG A 722 18.69 33.76 -39.65
C ARG A 722 19.47 34.53 -40.73
N GLU A 723 18.79 35.11 -41.72
CA GLU A 723 19.42 35.90 -42.79
C GLU A 723 20.02 37.18 -42.22
N LEU A 724 19.22 37.90 -41.42
CA LEU A 724 19.65 39.13 -40.78
C LEU A 724 20.72 38.86 -39.71
N ALA A 725 20.54 37.86 -38.86
CA ALA A 725 21.56 37.46 -37.88
C ALA A 725 22.88 37.06 -38.55
N GLY A 726 22.83 36.29 -39.64
CA GLY A 726 23.99 35.86 -40.43
C GLY A 726 24.75 37.04 -41.04
N SER A 727 24.02 38.01 -41.63
CA SER A 727 24.61 39.24 -42.19
C SER A 727 25.37 40.07 -41.15
N MET A 728 24.97 39.98 -39.88
CA MET A 728 25.61 40.68 -38.76
C MET A 728 26.62 39.80 -38.01
N GLY A 729 26.91 38.59 -38.50
CA GLY A 729 27.87 37.68 -37.88
C GLY A 729 27.42 37.16 -36.51
N VAL A 730 26.11 37.19 -36.23
CA VAL A 730 25.51 36.68 -34.99
C VAL A 730 25.02 35.25 -35.21
N THR A 731 25.49 34.32 -34.39
CA THR A 731 25.08 32.92 -34.43
C THR A 731 23.96 32.62 -33.43
N VAL A 732 23.20 31.54 -33.66
CA VAL A 732 22.20 31.05 -32.70
C VAL A 732 22.84 30.75 -31.34
N GLY A 733 24.05 30.19 -31.34
CA GLY A 733 24.80 29.91 -30.11
C GLY A 733 25.12 31.17 -29.29
N GLN A 734 25.49 32.27 -29.94
CA GLN A 734 25.72 33.56 -29.26
C GLN A 734 24.43 34.14 -28.66
N VAL A 735 23.31 34.00 -29.37
CA VAL A 735 21.99 34.42 -28.85
C VAL A 735 21.61 33.59 -27.61
N ALA A 736 21.79 32.26 -27.67
CA ALA A 736 21.54 31.36 -26.54
C ALA A 736 22.45 31.66 -25.32
N GLN A 737 23.73 31.94 -25.55
CA GLN A 737 24.70 32.33 -24.52
C GLN A 737 24.37 33.67 -23.85
N ALA A 738 23.60 34.54 -24.49
CA ALA A 738 23.10 35.77 -23.87
C ALA A 738 21.78 35.54 -23.11
N LEU A 739 20.84 34.79 -23.68
CA LEU A 739 19.51 34.55 -23.11
C LEU A 739 19.54 33.69 -21.84
N ARG A 740 20.30 32.58 -21.85
CA ARG A 740 20.30 31.63 -20.73
C ARG A 740 20.79 32.27 -19.42
N PRO A 741 21.95 32.97 -19.36
CA PRO A 741 22.36 33.66 -18.14
C PRO A 741 21.45 34.83 -17.78
N ALA A 742 20.84 35.51 -18.76
CA ALA A 742 19.97 36.64 -18.49
C ALA A 742 18.68 36.24 -17.74
N PHE A 743 18.02 35.16 -18.15
CA PHE A 743 16.70 34.79 -17.63
C PHE A 743 16.73 33.58 -16.69
N ALA A 744 17.32 32.46 -17.10
CA ALA A 744 17.42 31.25 -16.27
C ALA A 744 18.45 31.41 -15.14
N GLY A 745 19.43 32.29 -15.35
CA GLY A 745 20.57 32.46 -14.47
C GLY A 745 21.61 31.35 -14.68
N VAL A 746 22.88 31.71 -14.59
CA VAL A 746 23.99 30.76 -14.70
C VAL A 746 24.88 30.87 -13.47
N ASP A 747 25.33 29.72 -12.97
CA ASP A 747 26.30 29.64 -11.88
C ASP A 747 27.67 30.10 -12.41
N ALA A 748 28.18 31.21 -11.88
CA ALA A 748 29.44 31.85 -12.28
C ALA A 748 30.60 31.58 -11.30
N GLY A 749 30.46 30.54 -10.48
CA GLY A 749 31.43 30.11 -9.46
C GLY A 749 30.81 30.08 -8.07
N ASP A 750 31.67 29.82 -7.08
CA ASP A 750 31.29 29.81 -5.66
C ASP A 750 31.96 30.98 -4.92
N TRP A 751 31.29 31.47 -3.90
CA TRP A 751 31.75 32.46 -2.94
C TRP A 751 31.73 31.84 -1.53
N VAL A 752 32.70 32.16 -0.69
CA VAL A 752 32.72 31.71 0.71
C VAL A 752 32.00 32.75 1.56
N ASP A 753 30.87 32.38 2.16
CA ASP A 753 30.14 33.31 3.03
C ASP A 753 30.89 33.57 4.36
N PRO A 754 30.51 34.60 5.15
CA PRO A 754 31.18 34.87 6.44
C PRO A 754 31.10 33.73 7.46
N SER A 755 30.25 32.72 7.25
CA SER A 755 30.19 31.50 8.06
C SER A 755 31.14 30.39 7.57
N GLY A 756 31.85 30.60 6.46
CA GLY A 756 32.80 29.65 5.88
C GLY A 756 32.18 28.63 4.94
N GLU A 757 30.91 28.77 4.57
CA GLU A 757 30.23 27.86 3.63
C GLU A 757 30.36 28.36 2.18
N ASN A 758 30.54 27.43 1.23
CA ASN A 758 30.50 27.75 -0.20
C ASN A 758 29.06 28.02 -0.64
N ARG A 759 28.80 29.21 -1.18
CA ARG A 759 27.54 29.63 -1.78
C ARG A 759 27.73 29.86 -3.27
N LYS A 760 26.72 29.51 -4.06
CA LYS A 760 26.75 29.76 -5.50
C LYS A 760 26.66 31.26 -5.79
N VAL A 761 27.39 31.69 -6.81
CA VAL A 761 27.28 33.02 -7.40
C VAL A 761 26.43 32.91 -8.66
N ARG A 762 25.19 33.40 -8.63
CA ARG A 762 24.29 33.34 -9.79
C ARG A 762 24.22 34.68 -10.52
N VAL A 763 24.50 34.65 -11.81
CA VAL A 763 24.40 35.83 -12.68
C VAL A 763 23.05 35.81 -13.38
N ARG A 764 22.27 36.89 -13.26
CA ARG A 764 20.98 37.05 -13.96
C ARG A 764 20.59 38.52 -14.12
N LEU A 765 19.58 38.81 -14.94
CA LEU A 765 19.01 40.17 -15.02
C LEU A 765 18.33 40.57 -13.71
N ALA A 766 18.36 41.86 -13.41
CA ALA A 766 17.60 42.42 -12.30
C ALA A 766 16.11 42.03 -12.41
N PRO A 767 15.41 41.75 -11.28
CA PRO A 767 14.02 41.29 -11.29
C PRO A 767 13.02 42.16 -12.06
N GLU A 768 13.31 43.45 -12.23
CA GLU A 768 12.46 44.39 -12.99
C GLU A 768 12.68 44.31 -14.49
N SER A 769 13.86 43.85 -14.93
CA SER A 769 14.26 43.73 -16.34
C SER A 769 14.04 42.33 -16.92
N ARG A 770 13.14 41.53 -16.33
CA ARG A 770 12.83 40.17 -16.78
C ARG A 770 11.35 39.77 -16.62
N ARG A 771 10.45 40.75 -16.60
CA ARG A 771 9.01 40.51 -16.36
C ARG A 771 8.19 40.53 -17.64
N ARG A 772 8.69 41.20 -18.69
CA ARG A 772 7.94 41.48 -19.92
C ARG A 772 8.69 40.93 -21.12
N ALA A 773 7.94 40.58 -22.17
CA ALA A 773 8.52 40.20 -23.46
C ALA A 773 9.44 41.29 -24.03
N ALA A 774 9.10 42.57 -23.83
CA ALA A 774 9.94 43.71 -24.24
C ALA A 774 11.33 43.71 -23.58
N ASP A 775 11.48 43.11 -22.40
CA ASP A 775 12.78 43.02 -21.73
C ASP A 775 13.70 42.02 -22.47
N ILE A 776 13.13 40.99 -23.12
CA ILE A 776 13.87 40.06 -24.00
C ILE A 776 14.35 40.79 -25.26
N GLU A 777 13.50 41.62 -25.87
CA GLU A 777 13.85 42.40 -27.07
C GLU A 777 15.03 43.35 -26.82
N GLN A 778 15.12 43.90 -25.61
CA GLN A 778 16.15 44.88 -25.24
C GLN A 778 17.50 44.25 -24.84
N LEU A 779 17.61 42.92 -24.82
CA LEU A 779 18.80 42.22 -24.39
C LEU A 779 20.02 42.57 -25.28
N PRO A 780 21.15 43.04 -24.70
CA PRO A 780 22.33 43.40 -25.48
C PRO A 780 23.08 42.16 -26.01
N LEU A 781 23.18 42.06 -27.32
CA LEU A 781 24.04 41.13 -28.04
C LEU A 781 25.29 41.84 -28.54
N LEU A 782 26.44 41.18 -28.43
CA LEU A 782 27.67 41.66 -29.04
C LEU A 782 27.67 41.31 -30.52
N VAL A 783 27.94 42.30 -31.36
CA VAL A 783 28.08 42.11 -32.79
C VAL A 783 29.50 42.47 -33.19
N GLY A 784 30.14 41.54 -33.91
CA GLY A 784 31.49 41.75 -34.43
C GLY A 784 31.49 42.95 -35.37
N GLY A 785 32.46 43.85 -35.23
CA GLY A 785 32.58 44.97 -36.15
C GLY A 785 32.99 44.47 -37.53
N GLN A 786 32.20 44.79 -38.56
CA GLN A 786 32.60 44.60 -39.94
C GLN A 786 33.69 45.64 -40.32
N ASN A 787 34.64 45.25 -41.17
CA ASN A 787 35.70 46.12 -41.72
C ASN A 787 36.56 46.84 -40.66
N GLY A 788 36.93 46.15 -39.57
CA GLY A 788 37.84 46.71 -38.56
C GLY A 788 37.20 47.70 -37.59
N ALA A 789 35.87 47.86 -37.62
CA ALA A 789 35.14 48.64 -36.62
C ALA A 789 35.20 47.96 -35.23
N PRO A 790 35.15 48.73 -34.13
CA PRO A 790 35.06 48.17 -32.79
C PRO A 790 33.74 47.41 -32.60
N PRO A 791 33.72 46.33 -31.80
CA PRO A 791 32.52 45.54 -31.55
C PRO A 791 31.43 46.39 -30.88
N ARG A 792 30.22 46.36 -31.44
CA ARG A 792 29.06 47.15 -30.98
C ARG A 792 28.01 46.24 -30.35
N THR A 793 27.21 46.78 -29.43
CA THR A 793 26.05 46.08 -28.87
C THR A 793 24.80 46.44 -29.66
N MET A 794 23.92 45.46 -29.87
CA MET A 794 22.58 45.69 -30.41
C MET A 794 21.53 44.94 -29.58
N PRO A 795 20.29 45.45 -29.52
CA PRO A 795 19.19 44.73 -28.89
C PRO A 795 18.78 43.50 -29.72
N LEU A 796 18.45 42.39 -29.05
CA LEU A 796 17.98 41.15 -29.70
C LEU A 796 16.76 41.37 -30.61
N GLY A 797 15.89 42.33 -30.28
CA GLY A 797 14.69 42.67 -31.07
C GLY A 797 14.99 43.16 -32.50
N GLN A 798 16.24 43.53 -32.82
CA GLN A 798 16.62 43.87 -34.20
C GLN A 798 16.77 42.64 -35.10
N ILE A 799 17.04 41.46 -34.53
CA ILE A 799 17.28 40.22 -35.29
C ILE A 799 16.32 39.08 -34.96
N ALA A 800 15.49 39.23 -33.92
CA ALA A 800 14.50 38.24 -33.53
C ALA A 800 13.17 38.90 -33.18
N SER A 801 12.07 38.23 -33.49
CA SER A 801 10.73 38.60 -33.02
C SER A 801 10.27 37.66 -31.91
N ILE A 802 9.72 38.20 -30.83
CA ILE A 802 9.12 37.39 -29.75
C ILE A 802 7.60 37.32 -29.93
N ARG A 803 7.06 36.10 -29.98
CA ARG A 803 5.62 35.86 -30.13
C ARG A 803 5.08 35.04 -28.94
N PRO A 804 3.96 35.46 -28.33
CA PRO A 804 3.23 34.60 -27.42
C PRO A 804 2.72 33.36 -28.14
N SER A 805 2.91 32.19 -27.53
CA SER A 805 2.43 30.89 -28.02
C SER A 805 1.84 30.06 -26.86
N LEU A 806 1.21 28.94 -27.20
CA LEU A 806 0.65 27.99 -26.23
C LEU A 806 1.19 26.59 -26.52
N GLY A 807 2.04 26.09 -25.63
CA GLY A 807 2.55 24.72 -25.65
C GLY A 807 1.71 23.77 -24.79
N PRO A 808 1.81 22.43 -24.96
CA PRO A 808 1.30 21.45 -24.02
C PRO A 808 2.07 21.53 -22.71
N ALA A 809 1.40 21.45 -21.57
CA ALA A 809 2.09 21.51 -20.28
C ALA A 809 2.86 20.21 -19.97
N VAL A 810 2.28 19.08 -20.34
CA VAL A 810 2.83 17.73 -20.14
C VAL A 810 2.46 16.87 -21.33
N ILE A 811 3.43 16.11 -21.84
CA ILE A 811 3.21 15.05 -22.83
C ILE A 811 3.49 13.73 -22.13
N SER A 812 2.57 12.77 -22.26
CA SER A 812 2.64 11.49 -21.55
C SER A 812 2.65 10.33 -22.54
N HIS A 813 3.56 9.39 -22.31
CA HIS A 813 3.69 8.15 -23.05
C HIS A 813 3.36 6.96 -22.17
N LEU A 814 2.75 5.94 -22.78
CA LEU A 814 2.56 4.63 -22.16
C LEU A 814 3.02 3.55 -23.14
N SER A 815 4.14 2.93 -22.82
CA SER A 815 4.83 1.96 -23.66
C SER A 815 5.08 2.50 -25.08
N ARG A 816 5.65 3.71 -25.18
CA ARG A 816 6.01 4.43 -26.44
C ARG A 816 4.84 4.98 -27.26
N GLU A 817 3.61 4.89 -26.76
CA GLU A 817 2.45 5.50 -27.41
C GLU A 817 2.01 6.74 -26.64
N ASN A 818 1.66 7.81 -27.37
CA ASN A 818 1.06 9.00 -26.80
C ASN A 818 -0.27 8.64 -26.09
N VAL A 819 -0.40 9.07 -24.83
CA VAL A 819 -1.54 8.77 -23.97
C VAL A 819 -2.07 10.02 -23.28
N ILE A 820 -3.38 10.18 -23.26
CA ILE A 820 -4.07 11.12 -22.38
C ILE A 820 -4.88 10.31 -21.39
N VAL A 821 -4.66 10.55 -20.10
CA VAL A 821 -5.38 9.86 -19.04
C VAL A 821 -6.49 10.78 -18.53
N ILE A 822 -7.72 10.27 -18.60
CA ILE A 822 -8.89 10.87 -17.97
C ILE A 822 -9.01 10.27 -16.59
N GLU A 823 -8.96 11.11 -15.56
CA GLU A 823 -8.89 10.67 -14.17
C GLU A 823 -10.12 11.12 -13.38
N SER A 824 -10.65 10.26 -12.52
CA SER A 824 -11.75 10.61 -11.61
C SER A 824 -11.69 9.83 -10.29
N ASN A 825 -12.19 10.44 -9.24
CA ASN A 825 -12.51 9.78 -7.98
C ASN A 825 -13.97 9.30 -7.98
N THR A 826 -14.31 8.40 -7.06
CA THR A 826 -15.69 7.96 -6.86
C THR A 826 -16.28 8.51 -5.57
N GLN A 827 -17.55 8.92 -5.60
CA GLN A 827 -18.27 9.39 -4.41
C GLN A 827 -19.71 8.85 -4.39
N GLY A 828 -20.16 8.42 -3.22
CA GLY A 828 -21.52 7.91 -2.97
C GLY A 828 -21.88 6.61 -3.73
N ARG A 829 -20.99 6.09 -4.57
CA ARG A 829 -21.14 4.86 -5.35
C ARG A 829 -19.81 4.11 -5.38
N SER A 830 -19.88 2.79 -5.51
CA SER A 830 -18.69 1.94 -5.51
C SER A 830 -17.83 2.14 -6.78
N LEU A 831 -16.53 1.85 -6.66
CA LEU A 831 -15.57 1.94 -7.77
C LEU A 831 -16.04 1.15 -9.00
N GLY A 832 -16.53 -0.07 -8.78
CA GLY A 832 -17.04 -0.94 -9.85
C GLY A 832 -18.26 -0.37 -10.57
N GLU A 833 -19.20 0.24 -9.86
CA GLU A 833 -20.41 0.83 -10.45
C GLU A 833 -20.12 2.06 -11.30
N VAL A 834 -19.25 2.95 -10.81
CA VAL A 834 -18.88 4.16 -11.55
C VAL A 834 -18.09 3.78 -12.79
N ASN A 835 -17.14 2.85 -12.67
CA ASN A 835 -16.38 2.35 -13.83
C ASN A 835 -17.31 1.69 -14.87
N ALA A 836 -18.25 0.84 -14.46
CA ALA A 836 -19.21 0.22 -15.38
C ALA A 836 -20.08 1.28 -16.11
N SER A 837 -20.52 2.31 -15.38
CA SER A 837 -21.29 3.42 -15.95
C SER A 837 -20.46 4.24 -16.95
N ILE A 838 -19.18 4.48 -16.66
CA ILE A 838 -18.23 5.13 -17.59
C ILE A 838 -18.03 4.29 -18.84
N GLN A 839 -17.77 2.98 -18.70
CA GLN A 839 -17.59 2.07 -19.82
C GLN A 839 -18.84 2.02 -20.72
N GLN A 840 -20.03 2.00 -20.12
CA GLN A 840 -21.29 2.05 -20.86
C GLN A 840 -21.49 3.37 -21.60
N ALA A 841 -21.14 4.50 -21.00
CA ALA A 841 -21.22 5.82 -21.64
C ALA A 841 -20.28 5.95 -22.84
N ILE A 842 -19.13 5.28 -22.80
CA ILE A 842 -18.10 5.36 -23.84
C ILE A 842 -18.29 4.31 -24.94
N ALA A 843 -18.97 3.19 -24.65
CA ALA A 843 -19.22 2.11 -25.61
C ALA A 843 -19.94 2.58 -26.89
N GLY A 844 -20.70 3.68 -26.83
CA GLY A 844 -21.36 4.29 -27.99
C GLY A 844 -20.48 5.18 -28.87
N MET A 845 -19.23 5.45 -28.47
CA MET A 845 -18.33 6.36 -29.19
C MET A 845 -17.56 5.62 -30.30
N VAL A 846 -17.65 6.14 -31.53
CA VAL A 846 -16.85 5.63 -32.66
C VAL A 846 -15.44 6.21 -32.59
N LEU A 847 -14.45 5.37 -32.34
CA LEU A 847 -13.04 5.75 -32.33
C LEU A 847 -12.44 5.70 -33.74
N PRO A 848 -11.60 6.68 -34.12
CA PRO A 848 -10.80 6.60 -35.34
C PRO A 848 -9.82 5.41 -35.30
N ALA A 849 -9.41 4.92 -36.47
CA ALA A 849 -8.44 3.82 -36.56
C ALA A 849 -7.12 4.19 -35.87
N GLY A 850 -6.62 3.28 -35.02
CA GLY A 850 -5.38 3.48 -34.25
C GLY A 850 -5.55 4.13 -32.87
N TYR A 851 -6.79 4.37 -32.43
CA TYR A 851 -7.11 4.86 -31.09
C TYR A 851 -7.76 3.76 -30.25
N ARG A 852 -7.37 3.64 -28.98
CA ARG A 852 -7.91 2.64 -28.06
C ARG A 852 -8.00 3.17 -26.64
N PHE A 853 -8.99 2.70 -25.91
CA PHE A 853 -9.07 2.87 -24.47
C PHE A 853 -8.37 1.71 -23.77
N SER A 854 -7.67 2.02 -22.68
CA SER A 854 -7.25 1.03 -21.69
C SER A 854 -7.58 1.54 -20.29
N SER A 855 -7.95 0.63 -19.39
CA SER A 855 -8.16 0.97 -17.99
C SER A 855 -6.81 1.02 -17.26
N GLY A 856 -6.66 2.02 -16.39
CA GLY A 856 -5.55 2.19 -15.48
C GLY A 856 -6.06 2.46 -14.06
N GLY A 857 -5.16 2.88 -13.17
CA GLY A 857 -5.49 3.18 -11.78
C GLY A 857 -5.92 1.95 -11.00
N GLU A 858 -6.71 2.19 -9.95
CA GLU A 858 -7.17 1.17 -9.00
C GLU A 858 -8.07 0.12 -9.66
N VAL A 859 -8.79 0.49 -10.73
CA VAL A 859 -9.64 -0.42 -11.51
C VAL A 859 -8.82 -1.53 -12.18
N ALA A 860 -7.72 -1.17 -12.83
CA ALA A 860 -6.86 -2.15 -13.51
C ALA A 860 -6.16 -3.08 -12.51
N ASP A 861 -5.71 -2.50 -11.38
CA ASP A 861 -5.13 -3.29 -10.29
C ASP A 861 -6.18 -4.24 -9.69
N GLN A 862 -7.41 -3.78 -9.46
CA GLN A 862 -8.52 -4.60 -8.99
C GLN A 862 -8.80 -5.78 -9.92
N GLU A 863 -8.90 -5.55 -11.23
CA GLU A 863 -9.16 -6.62 -12.21
C GLU A 863 -8.03 -7.66 -12.21
N LYS A 864 -6.77 -7.21 -12.19
CA LYS A 864 -5.59 -8.10 -12.12
C LYS A 864 -5.54 -8.89 -10.81
N VAL A 865 -5.86 -8.26 -9.68
CA VAL A 865 -5.86 -8.92 -8.37
C VAL A 865 -7.02 -9.91 -8.26
N PHE A 866 -8.23 -9.51 -8.61
CA PHE A 866 -9.43 -10.34 -8.46
C PHE A 866 -9.39 -11.55 -9.37
N SER A 867 -8.96 -11.39 -10.63
CA SER A 867 -8.79 -12.51 -11.56
C SER A 867 -7.80 -13.56 -11.01
N LYS A 868 -6.67 -13.12 -10.45
CA LYS A 868 -5.70 -14.01 -9.82
C LYS A 868 -6.23 -14.64 -8.53
N MET A 869 -6.97 -13.91 -7.70
CA MET A 869 -7.58 -14.46 -6.49
C MET A 869 -8.62 -15.52 -6.84
N LEU A 870 -9.46 -15.30 -7.86
CA LEU A 870 -10.43 -16.28 -8.34
C LEU A 870 -9.74 -17.52 -8.95
N ALA A 871 -8.62 -17.34 -9.67
CA ALA A 871 -7.82 -18.45 -10.16
C ALA A 871 -7.20 -19.27 -9.01
N ALA A 872 -6.61 -18.59 -8.00
CA ALA A 872 -6.07 -19.22 -6.80
C ALA A 872 -7.16 -19.94 -6.01
N MET A 873 -8.36 -19.36 -5.93
CA MET A 873 -9.56 -19.98 -5.35
C MET A 873 -9.94 -21.27 -6.07
N GLY A 874 -9.95 -21.27 -7.41
CA GLY A 874 -10.22 -22.47 -8.21
C GLY A 874 -9.21 -23.59 -7.95
N ILE A 875 -7.91 -23.23 -7.86
CA ILE A 875 -6.84 -24.18 -7.51
C ILE A 875 -7.01 -24.69 -6.07
N ALA A 876 -7.33 -23.81 -5.12
CA ALA A 876 -7.58 -24.17 -3.72
C ALA A 876 -8.75 -25.16 -3.59
N VAL A 877 -9.86 -24.90 -4.26
CA VAL A 877 -11.03 -25.81 -4.29
C VAL A 877 -10.65 -27.15 -4.93
N LEU A 878 -9.85 -27.14 -6.00
CA LEU A 878 -9.35 -28.37 -6.63
C LEU A 878 -8.46 -29.18 -5.67
N LEU A 879 -7.48 -28.55 -5.02
CA LEU A 879 -6.59 -29.22 -4.07
C LEU A 879 -7.37 -29.76 -2.85
N MET A 880 -8.32 -28.98 -2.33
CA MET A 880 -9.23 -29.44 -1.30
C MET A 880 -10.03 -30.66 -1.76
N TYR A 881 -10.62 -30.61 -2.96
CA TYR A 881 -11.32 -31.76 -3.54
C TYR A 881 -10.42 -33.00 -3.61
N LEU A 882 -9.17 -32.87 -4.06
CA LEU A 882 -8.23 -33.99 -4.13
C LEU A 882 -7.90 -34.58 -2.75
N ILE A 883 -7.70 -33.74 -1.73
CA ILE A 883 -7.48 -34.20 -0.35
C ILE A 883 -8.69 -34.97 0.17
N LEU A 884 -9.90 -34.47 -0.09
CA LEU A 884 -11.13 -35.15 0.28
C LEU A 884 -11.34 -36.47 -0.47
N VAL A 885 -10.98 -36.53 -1.76
CA VAL A 885 -11.02 -37.78 -2.53
C VAL A 885 -10.10 -38.82 -1.90
N VAL A 886 -8.90 -38.42 -1.47
CA VAL A 886 -7.96 -39.30 -0.77
C VAL A 886 -8.51 -39.72 0.59
N GLN A 887 -9.10 -38.80 1.35
CA GLN A 887 -9.69 -39.08 2.67
C GLN A 887 -10.86 -40.07 2.58
N PHE A 888 -11.85 -39.79 1.73
CA PHE A 888 -13.06 -40.60 1.62
C PHE A 888 -12.89 -41.80 0.67
N GLY A 889 -11.79 -41.84 -0.09
CA GLY A 889 -11.58 -42.80 -1.16
C GLY A 889 -12.70 -42.73 -2.22
N SER A 890 -13.33 -41.59 -2.46
CA SER A 890 -14.49 -41.51 -3.35
C SER A 890 -14.47 -40.20 -4.13
N PHE A 891 -14.87 -40.24 -5.41
CA PHE A 891 -14.97 -39.04 -6.25
C PHE A 891 -16.29 -38.29 -6.06
N ILE A 892 -17.33 -38.95 -5.53
CA ILE A 892 -18.68 -38.38 -5.40
C ILE A 892 -18.92 -37.80 -4.01
N GLU A 893 -18.44 -38.46 -2.96
CA GLU A 893 -18.63 -38.03 -1.56
C GLU A 893 -18.08 -36.60 -1.30
N PRO A 894 -16.88 -36.23 -1.81
CA PRO A 894 -16.36 -34.86 -1.69
C PRO A 894 -17.23 -33.81 -2.39
N LEU A 895 -17.96 -34.16 -3.45
CA LEU A 895 -18.83 -33.21 -4.14
C LEU A 895 -19.98 -32.74 -3.24
N ALA A 896 -20.51 -33.63 -2.40
CA ALA A 896 -21.54 -33.28 -1.40
C ALA A 896 -21.03 -32.26 -0.39
N ILE A 897 -19.75 -32.39 0.00
CA ILE A 897 -19.06 -31.47 0.93
C ILE A 897 -18.85 -30.12 0.24
N MET A 898 -18.42 -30.11 -1.03
CA MET A 898 -18.16 -28.88 -1.80
C MET A 898 -19.41 -28.01 -2.01
N VAL A 899 -20.61 -28.58 -1.92
CA VAL A 899 -21.87 -27.81 -1.96
C VAL A 899 -22.01 -26.88 -0.75
N SER A 900 -21.25 -27.08 0.34
CA SER A 900 -21.20 -26.13 1.45
C SER A 900 -20.54 -24.80 1.06
N LEU A 901 -19.65 -24.79 0.06
CA LEU A 901 -18.88 -23.61 -0.31
C LEU A 901 -19.76 -22.47 -0.85
N PRO A 902 -20.62 -22.70 -1.87
CA PRO A 902 -21.51 -21.64 -2.36
C PRO A 902 -22.51 -21.17 -1.30
N LEU A 903 -22.91 -22.05 -0.37
CA LEU A 903 -23.86 -21.70 0.71
C LEU A 903 -23.26 -20.68 1.69
N SER A 904 -21.95 -20.70 1.90
CA SER A 904 -21.27 -19.71 2.74
C SER A 904 -21.28 -18.29 2.14
N LEU A 905 -21.27 -18.17 0.81
CA LEU A 905 -21.30 -16.89 0.10
C LEU A 905 -22.59 -16.10 0.38
N ILE A 906 -23.70 -16.81 0.64
CA ILE A 906 -24.99 -16.21 0.98
C ILE A 906 -24.85 -15.33 2.22
N GLY A 907 -24.23 -15.86 3.28
CA GLY A 907 -24.01 -15.10 4.51
C GLY A 907 -22.98 -14.00 4.38
N VAL A 908 -21.95 -14.19 3.55
CA VAL A 908 -20.98 -13.12 3.26
C VAL A 908 -21.69 -11.91 2.68
N VAL A 909 -22.48 -12.10 1.61
CA VAL A 909 -23.20 -11.02 0.93
C VAL A 909 -24.17 -10.34 1.90
N LEU A 910 -24.95 -11.12 2.66
CA LEU A 910 -25.90 -10.56 3.63
C LEU A 910 -25.21 -9.75 4.74
N ALA A 911 -24.11 -10.25 5.29
CA ALA A 911 -23.40 -9.57 6.37
C ALA A 911 -22.70 -8.28 5.89
N LEU A 912 -22.11 -8.30 4.69
CA LEU A 912 -21.51 -7.10 4.09
C LEU A 912 -22.58 -6.04 3.78
N LEU A 913 -23.71 -6.44 3.20
CA LEU A 913 -24.84 -5.54 2.93
C LEU A 913 -25.42 -4.91 4.21
N LEU A 914 -25.63 -5.71 5.26
CA LEU A 914 -26.16 -5.21 6.53
C LEU A 914 -25.23 -4.22 7.23
N THR A 915 -23.92 -4.33 6.96
CA THR A 915 -22.90 -3.45 7.56
C THR A 915 -22.46 -2.32 6.62
N GLY A 916 -23.03 -2.22 5.41
CA GLY A 916 -22.67 -1.20 4.41
C GLY A 916 -21.28 -1.39 3.80
N ASN A 917 -20.69 -2.58 3.91
CA ASN A 917 -19.39 -2.89 3.32
C ASN A 917 -19.53 -3.43 1.89
N THR A 918 -18.52 -3.17 1.06
CA THR A 918 -18.46 -3.67 -0.32
C THR A 918 -17.67 -4.97 -0.43
N LEU A 919 -17.82 -5.67 -1.55
CA LEU A 919 -16.94 -6.78 -1.89
C LEU A 919 -15.58 -6.22 -2.37
N ASN A 920 -14.62 -6.22 -1.44
CA ASN A 920 -13.24 -5.76 -1.61
C ASN A 920 -12.20 -6.86 -1.32
N ILE A 921 -10.92 -6.56 -1.50
CA ILE A 921 -9.81 -7.50 -1.22
C ILE A 921 -9.97 -8.19 0.14
N MET A 922 -10.25 -7.43 1.21
CA MET A 922 -10.31 -7.93 2.58
C MET A 922 -11.51 -8.86 2.78
N SER A 923 -12.66 -8.53 2.21
CA SER A 923 -13.82 -9.42 2.21
C SER A 923 -13.62 -10.69 1.37
N MET A 924 -12.90 -10.59 0.23
CA MET A 924 -12.54 -11.73 -0.61
C MET A 924 -11.60 -12.69 0.09
N ILE A 925 -10.67 -12.19 0.91
CA ILE A 925 -9.86 -13.04 1.79
C ILE A 925 -10.75 -13.81 2.77
N GLY A 926 -11.79 -13.16 3.31
CA GLY A 926 -12.79 -13.80 4.16
C GLY A 926 -13.52 -14.93 3.42
N VAL A 927 -13.95 -14.69 2.18
CA VAL A 927 -14.54 -15.70 1.29
C VAL A 927 -13.59 -16.89 1.07
N LEU A 928 -12.33 -16.62 0.74
CA LEU A 928 -11.34 -17.67 0.50
C LEU A 928 -11.16 -18.56 1.73
N MET A 929 -11.04 -17.94 2.89
CA MET A 929 -10.87 -18.64 4.15
C MET A 929 -12.09 -19.46 4.56
N LEU A 930 -13.29 -18.93 4.33
CA LEU A 930 -14.53 -19.67 4.55
C LEU A 930 -14.53 -21.01 3.81
N MET A 931 -13.83 -21.11 2.68
CA MET A 931 -13.79 -22.38 1.96
C MET A 931 -13.18 -23.51 2.79
N GLY A 932 -12.07 -23.25 3.47
CA GLY A 932 -11.44 -24.24 4.35
C GLY A 932 -12.24 -24.50 5.62
N ILE A 933 -12.74 -23.43 6.24
CA ILE A 933 -13.45 -23.51 7.53
C ILE A 933 -14.81 -24.22 7.38
N VAL A 934 -15.59 -23.88 6.36
CA VAL A 934 -16.95 -24.40 6.20
C VAL A 934 -16.94 -25.86 5.77
N ALA A 935 -15.96 -26.27 4.96
CA ALA A 935 -15.79 -27.67 4.59
C ALA A 935 -15.57 -28.56 5.82
N LYS A 936 -14.89 -28.08 6.87
CA LYS A 936 -14.62 -28.85 8.10
C LYS A 936 -15.88 -29.41 8.75
N ASN A 937 -16.93 -28.60 8.89
CA ASN A 937 -18.19 -29.02 9.50
C ASN A 937 -18.88 -30.13 8.68
N ALA A 938 -18.83 -30.01 7.35
CA ALA A 938 -19.36 -31.00 6.43
C ALA A 938 -18.56 -32.32 6.44
N ILE A 939 -17.22 -32.22 6.44
CA ILE A 939 -16.31 -33.38 6.48
C ILE A 939 -16.61 -34.25 7.71
N LEU A 940 -16.65 -33.64 8.89
CA LEU A 940 -16.83 -34.38 10.14
C LEU A 940 -18.24 -34.98 10.29
N LEU A 941 -19.25 -34.37 9.66
CA LEU A 941 -20.61 -34.90 9.61
C LEU A 941 -20.69 -36.15 8.72
N ILE A 942 -20.14 -36.07 7.51
CA ILE A 942 -20.17 -37.17 6.53
C ILE A 942 -19.28 -38.33 6.96
N ASP A 943 -18.12 -38.05 7.54
CA ASP A 943 -17.20 -39.06 8.07
C ASP A 943 -17.87 -39.92 9.16
N PHE A 944 -18.56 -39.29 10.11
CA PHE A 944 -19.28 -40.00 11.16
C PHE A 944 -20.49 -40.79 10.62
N ALA A 945 -21.19 -40.25 9.61
CA ALA A 945 -22.29 -40.96 8.96
C ALA A 945 -21.79 -42.21 8.23
N LYS A 946 -20.62 -42.14 7.58
CA LYS A 946 -19.99 -43.26 6.89
C LYS A 946 -19.53 -44.34 7.86
N TRP A 947 -18.91 -43.95 8.97
CA TRP A 947 -18.57 -44.89 10.04
C TRP A 947 -19.79 -45.67 10.55
N GLY A 948 -20.94 -44.99 10.70
CA GLY A 948 -22.20 -45.64 11.05
C GLY A 948 -22.71 -46.64 10.00
N GLN A 949 -22.53 -46.33 8.71
CA GLN A 949 -22.90 -47.21 7.59
C GLN A 949 -22.00 -48.44 7.50
N GLU A 950 -20.69 -48.28 7.70
CA GLU A 950 -19.73 -49.39 7.78
C GLU A 950 -20.06 -50.32 8.96
N GLY A 951 -20.62 -49.78 10.04
CA GLY A 951 -21.22 -50.53 11.14
C GLY A 951 -22.53 -51.25 10.82
N GLY A 952 -23.03 -51.17 9.59
CA GLY A 952 -24.24 -51.84 9.09
C GLY A 952 -25.56 -51.08 9.27
N LYS A 953 -25.52 -49.79 9.64
CA LYS A 953 -26.74 -48.97 9.76
C LYS A 953 -27.24 -48.50 8.40
N ASP A 954 -28.57 -48.36 8.27
CA ASP A 954 -29.17 -47.72 7.12
C ASP A 954 -28.70 -46.26 6.97
N ARG A 955 -28.45 -45.83 5.73
CA ARG A 955 -27.85 -44.52 5.39
C ARG A 955 -28.59 -43.36 6.05
N ARG A 956 -29.92 -43.37 5.99
CA ARG A 956 -30.75 -42.29 6.51
C ARG A 956 -30.66 -42.20 8.03
N THR A 957 -30.67 -43.35 8.69
CA THR A 957 -30.49 -43.46 10.14
C THR A 957 -29.10 -43.00 10.56
N ALA A 958 -28.06 -43.41 9.82
CA ALA A 958 -26.68 -43.01 10.07
C ALA A 958 -26.47 -41.49 9.94
N LEU A 959 -27.08 -40.83 8.95
CA LEU A 959 -27.01 -39.38 8.77
C LEU A 959 -27.68 -38.60 9.91
N ILE A 960 -28.85 -39.06 10.38
CA ILE A 960 -29.57 -38.42 11.49
C ILE A 960 -28.77 -38.57 12.80
N GLU A 961 -28.23 -39.75 13.06
CA GLU A 961 -27.42 -40.02 14.25
C GLU A 961 -26.11 -39.24 14.22
N ALA A 962 -25.41 -39.22 13.08
CA ALA A 962 -24.22 -38.40 12.87
C ALA A 962 -24.52 -36.92 13.12
N GLY A 963 -25.63 -36.41 12.58
CA GLY A 963 -26.08 -35.05 12.83
C GLY A 963 -26.28 -34.75 14.32
N ARG A 964 -26.94 -35.65 15.06
CA ARG A 964 -27.18 -35.48 16.50
C ARG A 964 -25.88 -35.43 17.28
N VAL A 965 -24.95 -36.35 17.00
CA VAL A 965 -23.66 -36.45 17.70
C VAL A 965 -22.77 -35.25 17.38
N ARG A 966 -22.79 -34.79 16.12
CA ARG A 966 -21.93 -33.69 15.66
C ARG A 966 -22.49 -32.30 15.93
N LEU A 967 -23.78 -32.14 16.20
CA LEU A 967 -24.40 -30.82 16.42
C LEU A 967 -23.70 -30.03 17.54
N ARG A 968 -23.42 -30.67 18.70
CA ARG A 968 -22.74 -30.00 19.82
C ARG A 968 -21.32 -29.54 19.43
N PRO A 969 -20.41 -30.43 18.95
CA PRO A 969 -19.09 -30.01 18.48
C PRO A 969 -19.13 -28.92 17.39
N ILE A 970 -20.03 -29.05 16.40
CA ILE A 970 -20.14 -28.07 15.30
C ILE A 970 -20.60 -26.70 15.82
N MET A 971 -21.59 -26.66 16.71
CA MET A 971 -22.05 -25.39 17.30
C MET A 971 -20.98 -24.77 18.21
N MET A 972 -20.28 -25.58 19.00
CA MET A 972 -19.21 -25.12 19.89
C MET A 972 -18.10 -24.42 19.09
N THR A 973 -17.60 -25.08 18.04
CA THR A 973 -16.50 -24.59 17.19
C THR A 973 -16.94 -23.38 16.36
N THR A 974 -18.15 -23.40 15.80
CA THR A 974 -18.76 -22.26 15.10
C THR A 974 -18.87 -21.03 16.00
N ILE A 975 -19.41 -21.18 17.22
CA ILE A 975 -19.58 -20.05 18.16
C ILE A 975 -18.22 -19.57 18.66
N ALA A 976 -17.26 -20.47 18.91
CA ALA A 976 -15.91 -20.11 19.33
C ALA A 976 -15.20 -19.28 18.25
N LEU A 977 -15.30 -19.70 16.98
CA LEU A 977 -14.78 -18.95 15.83
C LEU A 977 -15.47 -17.59 15.69
N ILE A 978 -16.80 -17.52 15.78
CA ILE A 978 -17.53 -16.24 15.74
C ILE A 978 -17.05 -15.34 16.88
N ALA A 979 -16.94 -15.85 18.09
CA ALA A 979 -16.51 -15.12 19.28
C ALA A 979 -15.07 -14.59 19.14
N GLY A 980 -14.16 -15.40 18.59
CA GLY A 980 -12.79 -14.99 18.28
C GLY A 980 -12.71 -13.90 17.20
N MET A 981 -13.68 -13.85 16.28
CA MET A 981 -13.73 -12.87 15.19
C MET A 981 -14.53 -11.60 15.50
N ILE A 982 -15.33 -11.58 16.57
CA ILE A 982 -16.11 -10.40 16.98
C ILE A 982 -15.21 -9.15 17.17
N PRO A 983 -14.08 -9.20 17.90
CA PRO A 983 -13.23 -8.02 18.08
C PRO A 983 -12.71 -7.45 16.75
N VAL A 984 -12.34 -8.33 15.82
CA VAL A 984 -11.88 -7.95 14.47
C VAL A 984 -13.03 -7.34 13.65
N ALA A 985 -14.21 -7.95 13.69
CA ALA A 985 -15.39 -7.49 12.96
C ALA A 985 -15.97 -6.15 13.48
N LEU A 986 -15.84 -5.88 14.79
CA LEU A 986 -16.28 -4.62 15.40
C LEU A 986 -15.42 -3.43 14.99
N GLY A 987 -14.22 -3.66 14.44
CA GLY A 987 -13.42 -2.58 13.85
C GLY A 987 -13.03 -1.47 14.84
N ARG A 988 -12.82 -1.79 16.13
CA ARG A 988 -12.47 -0.79 17.15
C ARG A 988 -10.98 -0.44 17.07
N GLY A 989 -10.69 0.87 17.07
CA GLY A 989 -9.33 1.40 17.07
C GLY A 989 -8.84 1.86 15.69
N GLU A 990 -7.76 2.65 15.67
CA GLU A 990 -7.12 3.12 14.44
C GLU A 990 -6.63 1.94 13.59
N GLY A 991 -6.93 1.96 12.28
CA GLY A 991 -6.58 0.91 11.34
C GLY A 991 -7.49 -0.35 11.38
N ALA A 992 -8.45 -0.41 12.29
CA ALA A 992 -9.36 -1.56 12.39
C ALA A 992 -10.43 -1.57 11.28
N ASP A 993 -10.76 -0.41 10.69
CA ASP A 993 -11.65 -0.29 9.53
C ASP A 993 -11.12 -1.08 8.31
N PHE A 994 -9.79 -1.17 8.16
CA PHE A 994 -9.15 -1.98 7.11
C PHE A 994 -9.39 -3.48 7.30
N ARG A 995 -9.63 -3.95 8.54
CA ARG A 995 -9.75 -5.37 8.91
C ARG A 995 -11.19 -5.83 9.10
N ALA A 996 -12.11 -4.92 9.43
CA ALA A 996 -13.49 -5.27 9.74
C ALA A 996 -14.21 -6.06 8.63
N PRO A 997 -14.10 -5.72 7.33
CA PRO A 997 -14.79 -6.46 6.26
C PRO A 997 -14.41 -7.94 6.19
N LEU A 998 -13.16 -8.28 6.58
CA LEU A 998 -12.70 -9.66 6.67
C LEU A 998 -13.49 -10.42 7.74
N GLY A 999 -13.53 -9.89 8.96
CA GLY A 999 -14.22 -10.50 10.10
C GLY A 999 -15.74 -10.62 9.87
N ILE A 1000 -16.36 -9.59 9.29
CA ILE A 1000 -17.78 -9.57 8.97
C ILE A 1000 -18.13 -10.65 7.94
N ALA A 1001 -17.33 -10.78 6.88
CA ALA A 1001 -17.53 -11.81 5.87
C ALA A 1001 -17.47 -13.22 6.49
N ILE A 1002 -16.47 -13.49 7.34
CA ILE A 1002 -16.31 -14.79 8.01
C ILE A 1002 -17.48 -15.09 8.95
N ILE A 1003 -17.87 -14.14 9.81
CA ILE A 1003 -18.99 -14.33 10.73
C ILE A 1003 -20.29 -14.62 9.94
N GLY A 1004 -20.59 -13.82 8.91
CA GLY A 1004 -21.76 -14.03 8.06
C GLY A 1004 -21.76 -15.39 7.39
N GLY A 1005 -20.64 -15.76 6.76
CA GLY A 1005 -20.47 -17.03 6.07
C GLY A 1005 -20.54 -18.23 7.00
N VAL A 1006 -19.91 -18.19 8.18
CA VAL A 1006 -19.96 -19.26 9.17
C VAL A 1006 -21.37 -19.44 9.75
N ILE A 1007 -22.09 -18.35 10.06
CA ILE A 1007 -23.47 -18.44 10.57
C ILE A 1007 -24.36 -19.14 9.55
N THR A 1008 -24.42 -18.63 8.32
CA THR A 1008 -25.30 -19.19 7.29
C THR A 1008 -24.89 -20.60 6.88
N SER A 1009 -23.59 -20.83 6.71
CA SER A 1009 -23.09 -22.14 6.32
C SER A 1009 -23.31 -23.19 7.40
N THR A 1010 -23.17 -22.90 8.70
CA THR A 1010 -23.43 -23.91 9.74
C THR A 1010 -24.88 -24.38 9.73
N PHE A 1011 -25.86 -23.46 9.63
CA PHE A 1011 -27.27 -23.84 9.53
C PHE A 1011 -27.59 -24.61 8.25
N LEU A 1012 -27.10 -24.13 7.11
CA LEU A 1012 -27.37 -24.76 5.81
C LEU A 1012 -26.61 -26.09 5.65
N THR A 1013 -25.39 -26.21 6.17
CA THR A 1013 -24.59 -27.44 6.14
C THR A 1013 -25.29 -28.57 6.86
N LEU A 1014 -25.78 -28.31 8.08
CA LEU A 1014 -26.46 -29.30 8.91
C LEU A 1014 -27.76 -29.83 8.26
N LEU A 1015 -28.43 -29.02 7.43
CA LEU A 1015 -29.70 -29.40 6.81
C LEU A 1015 -29.55 -29.87 5.35
N VAL A 1016 -28.81 -29.12 4.54
CA VAL A 1016 -28.70 -29.32 3.08
C VAL A 1016 -27.71 -30.44 2.76
N ILE A 1017 -26.58 -30.55 3.44
CA ILE A 1017 -25.55 -31.55 3.07
C ILE A 1017 -26.04 -32.98 3.23
N PRO A 1018 -26.74 -33.38 4.32
CA PRO A 1018 -27.34 -34.71 4.41
C PRO A 1018 -28.26 -35.03 3.23
N THR A 1019 -29.07 -34.05 2.79
CA THR A 1019 -30.00 -34.25 1.66
C THR A 1019 -29.28 -34.38 0.31
N VAL A 1020 -28.25 -33.57 0.09
CA VAL A 1020 -27.45 -33.60 -1.15
C VAL A 1020 -26.62 -34.88 -1.22
N TYR A 1021 -26.05 -35.31 -0.09
CA TYR A 1021 -25.33 -36.57 0.01
C TYR A 1021 -26.25 -37.76 -0.33
N GLU A 1022 -27.47 -37.77 0.20
CA GLU A 1022 -28.46 -38.81 -0.11
C GLU A 1022 -28.79 -38.86 -1.62
N ILE A 1023 -28.98 -37.70 -2.26
CA ILE A 1023 -29.25 -37.58 -3.70
C ILE A 1023 -28.06 -38.08 -4.53
N LEU A 1024 -26.84 -37.67 -4.19
CA LEU A 1024 -25.64 -38.03 -4.94
C LEU A 1024 -25.27 -39.50 -4.79
N ASP A 1025 -25.50 -40.08 -3.62
CA ASP A 1025 -25.27 -41.49 -3.37
C ASP A 1025 -26.34 -42.38 -4.05
N ASP A 1026 -27.61 -41.92 -4.12
CA ASP A 1026 -28.63 -42.55 -4.97
C ASP A 1026 -28.21 -42.57 -6.46
N TRP A 1027 -27.55 -41.52 -6.93
CA TRP A 1027 -27.02 -41.46 -8.30
C TRP A 1027 -25.85 -42.42 -8.49
N ARG A 1028 -24.96 -42.54 -7.49
CA ARG A 1028 -23.85 -43.51 -7.50
C ARG A 1028 -24.36 -44.94 -7.63
N LEU A 1029 -25.34 -45.33 -6.83
CA LEU A 1029 -25.93 -46.69 -6.86
C LEU A 1029 -26.61 -47.00 -8.20
N LYS A 1030 -27.27 -46.01 -8.81
CA LYS A 1030 -27.86 -46.14 -10.15
C LYS A 1030 -26.79 -46.23 -11.25
N PHE A 1031 -25.70 -45.47 -11.14
CA PHE A 1031 -24.58 -45.51 -12.09
C PHE A 1031 -23.75 -46.79 -11.98
N SER A 1032 -23.48 -47.28 -10.77
CA SER A 1032 -22.75 -48.54 -10.55
C SER A 1032 -23.55 -49.75 -11.05
N ALA A 1033 -24.88 -49.74 -10.82
CA ALA A 1033 -25.79 -50.74 -11.37
C ALA A 1033 -25.85 -50.72 -12.91
N MET A 1034 -25.63 -49.56 -13.54
CA MET A 1034 -25.64 -49.39 -15.00
C MET A 1034 -24.30 -49.77 -15.67
N PHE A 1035 -23.17 -49.57 -14.99
CA PHE A 1035 -21.83 -49.79 -15.56
C PHE A 1035 -21.05 -51.02 -15.03
N LYS A 1036 -21.62 -51.84 -14.14
CA LYS A 1036 -20.97 -53.06 -13.58
C LYS A 1036 -19.51 -52.83 -13.11
N PHE A 1037 -19.26 -51.76 -12.37
CA PHE A 1037 -17.99 -51.63 -11.66
C PHE A 1037 -17.94 -52.65 -10.51
N PRO A 1038 -16.78 -53.29 -10.23
CA PRO A 1038 -16.66 -54.22 -9.12
C PRO A 1038 -16.92 -53.49 -7.80
N GLU A 1039 -17.81 -54.05 -6.98
CA GLU A 1039 -18.05 -53.59 -5.61
C GLU A 1039 -16.77 -53.69 -4.79
N ARG A 1040 -16.54 -52.72 -3.92
CA ARG A 1040 -15.40 -52.75 -3.00
C ARG A 1040 -15.48 -54.00 -2.12
N PRO A 1041 -14.40 -54.76 -1.96
CA PRO A 1041 -14.33 -55.73 -0.87
C PRO A 1041 -14.42 -54.95 0.45
N ASN A 1042 -15.30 -55.37 1.36
CA ASN A 1042 -15.36 -54.85 2.73
C ASN A 1042 -13.97 -55.02 3.35
N THR A 1043 -13.23 -53.93 3.54
CA THR A 1043 -11.92 -53.94 4.17
C THR A 1043 -12.10 -54.30 5.64
N GLU A 1044 -11.48 -55.40 6.09
CA GLU A 1044 -11.52 -55.89 7.48
C GLU A 1044 -10.87 -54.93 8.50
N GLU A 1045 -10.31 -53.81 8.04
CA GLU A 1045 -9.49 -52.87 8.82
C GLU A 1045 -10.26 -52.06 9.88
N TYR A 1046 -11.61 -52.12 9.87
CA TYR A 1046 -12.48 -51.43 10.84
C TYR A 1046 -13.39 -52.36 11.65
N MET A 1047 -13.20 -53.68 11.62
CA MET A 1047 -13.97 -54.57 12.48
C MET A 1047 -13.44 -54.54 13.92
N ILE A 1048 -14.25 -54.02 14.84
CA ILE A 1048 -14.07 -54.28 16.29
C ILE A 1048 -14.04 -55.81 16.47
N PRO A 1049 -13.04 -56.39 17.16
CA PRO A 1049 -12.97 -57.82 17.40
C PRO A 1049 -14.30 -58.33 17.98
N LYS A 1050 -14.78 -59.48 17.47
CA LYS A 1050 -16.05 -60.10 17.88
C LYS A 1050 -16.20 -60.27 19.39
N ASP A 1051 -15.08 -60.28 20.12
CA ASP A 1051 -15.00 -60.49 21.57
C ASP A 1051 -15.60 -59.34 22.40
N VAL A 1052 -15.84 -58.16 21.82
CA VAL A 1052 -16.48 -57.02 22.51
C VAL A 1052 -18.02 -57.07 22.43
N ARG A 1053 -18.62 -57.91 21.58
CA ARG A 1053 -20.09 -58.06 21.52
C ARG A 1053 -20.69 -58.87 22.68
N ALA A 1054 -19.88 -59.61 23.44
CA ALA A 1054 -20.39 -60.56 24.42
C ALA A 1054 -20.70 -59.97 25.82
N THR A 1055 -20.28 -58.75 26.14
CA THR A 1055 -20.41 -58.19 27.51
C THR A 1055 -21.54 -57.19 27.72
N VAL A 1056 -22.30 -56.82 26.68
CA VAL A 1056 -23.38 -55.81 26.79
C VAL A 1056 -24.78 -56.42 26.99
N HIS A 1057 -24.93 -57.76 26.98
CA HIS A 1057 -26.24 -58.41 27.04
C HIS A 1057 -26.55 -59.26 28.29
N THR A 1058 -25.77 -59.17 29.37
CA THR A 1058 -26.17 -59.78 30.65
C THR A 1058 -25.88 -58.86 31.83
N GLY A 1059 -26.91 -58.16 32.29
CA GLY A 1059 -26.90 -57.35 33.50
C GLY A 1059 -28.25 -56.64 33.63
N HIS A 1060 -29.23 -57.34 34.19
CA HIS A 1060 -30.47 -56.76 34.69
C HIS A 1060 -30.21 -55.79 35.84
#